data_AF-A0A6I0EUQ9-F1
#
_entry.id   AF-A0A6I0EUQ9-F1
#
_cell.length_a   1.000
_cell.length_b   1.000
_cell.length_c   1.000
_cell.angle_alpha   90.00
_cell.angle_beta   90.00
_cell.angle_gamma   90.00
#
_symmetry.space_group_name_H-M   'P 1'
#
loop_
_entity.id
_entity.type
_entity.pdbx_description
1 polymer ?
#
loop_
_entity_poly.entity_id
_entity_poly.type
_entity_poly.pdbx_seq_one_letter_code
_entity_poly.pdbx_strand_id
1 'polypeptide(L)'
;MRGLCRSVILVGLCAQRLPAQDTGETSAEFRSVAPDLRIIISPDTTTFDEGRTFVQEACAPDLVRLGDGRLVATFDVLTGSHGVPWSATSDDEGRTWSAPAPLRLEGATHLIHPRHFDGVVGANGAIRAFFISGERAESGTSGGQPGGPAFLTIRSALSRDGVHYRVDPAIAVRIPAGGDRHPTAAICRDRLWLFVDAVRPHDESGDHQPSTLAGFLSTDGRRYLRFSPSVDRGTSFVGDLTGADGILEAWVTRNERLRKLTSTDGRHWRESPVRASIAILDAAVAPLSGKRCILLTCTPAGAVEDKFPVVLALSQERRREVDAAWRRTDAKAEISHAAARTVSGDSVAEKGAAGGSDLAQVALEPDLVRIADERVPSVVSREAPTDDLTRADEELMTADGFPGATPPEPGGDGEAFADPSLTTVAQGPFAPVPDFVEFVDYLAWYRGSVRGDTTDDANAAYAAFIEQPNETPGTKPPWPDLKNMFTDESPPPYPSPWSPQDHPEWEDSYQASKWLKDMFRDATLRAGYISPSEPAPLDPSDPDDRPLLLGILLPNLSGHRALAKAVIADGWRAGNGAPDPQNMIGSWETVLRGAAHLQQGSTLIEELVGVAEQSLVQENARWALAQGVFDSPQEIEQALGTLERFDRYDRDPAQSVRGEHAMAMDTTQYLFWPDEPHGPPAPIPSRVDKLKGLTGGEDEEGGVEDIANMTAEDVRATVDAFDQYYRTLADQMRIGYPLVRAADVEAVSETIAHTSPVTRMLTPSLGRYYKLRARSESSRRATQLAYAAHLFHAREGRWPASLDELPEKYRDRVRTDPFTGADFGYRVTADGPRIYSMSENAIDDGGEHSPRWDDGVEPGASDDYVFWPPQVRP
;
A
#
# COMPACT_ATOMS: atom_id res chain seq x y z
N MET A 1 26.08 -43.16 -12.42
CA MET A 1 25.63 -43.04 -13.82
C MET A 1 24.29 -42.31 -13.78
N ARG A 2 24.24 -40.99 -14.04
CA ARG A 2 23.67 -40.32 -15.25
C ARG A 2 22.33 -40.94 -15.68
N GLY A 3 21.19 -40.27 -15.85
CA GLY A 3 20.65 -38.89 -15.78
C GLY A 3 19.10 -39.09 -15.77
N LEU A 4 18.17 -38.15 -15.96
CA LEU A 4 18.11 -36.76 -16.38
C LEU A 4 16.63 -36.33 -16.20
N CYS A 5 16.39 -35.03 -16.00
CA CYS A 5 15.12 -34.34 -15.76
C CYS A 5 13.92 -34.70 -16.66
N ARG A 6 12.69 -34.54 -16.12
CA ARG A 6 11.70 -33.59 -16.66
C ARG A 6 10.54 -33.34 -15.67
N SER A 7 10.43 -32.09 -15.24
CA SER A 7 9.32 -31.48 -14.52
C SER A 7 8.06 -31.43 -15.38
N VAL A 8 6.90 -31.71 -14.78
CA VAL A 8 5.59 -31.34 -15.29
C VAL A 8 4.82 -30.70 -14.14
N ILE A 9 4.69 -29.38 -14.20
CA ILE A 9 3.78 -28.55 -13.40
C ILE A 9 2.34 -28.81 -13.88
N LEU A 10 1.40 -29.10 -12.96
CA LEU A 10 -0.04 -29.13 -13.27
C LEU A 10 -0.92 -28.86 -12.03
N VAL A 11 -1.48 -27.64 -12.00
CA VAL A 11 -2.83 -27.17 -11.59
C VAL A 11 -3.39 -27.60 -10.22
N GLY A 12 -3.50 -26.63 -9.31
CA GLY A 12 -3.97 -26.79 -7.93
C GLY A 12 -5.50 -26.77 -7.74
N LEU A 13 -5.92 -27.63 -6.82
CA LEU A 13 -7.05 -27.55 -5.87
C LEU A 13 -8.54 -27.66 -6.30
N CYS A 14 -8.91 -27.76 -7.57
CA CYS A 14 -10.25 -28.31 -7.94
C CYS A 14 -10.26 -29.83 -8.19
N ALA A 15 -9.10 -30.49 -8.12
CA ALA A 15 -8.99 -31.93 -8.31
C ALA A 15 -7.98 -32.54 -7.31
N GLN A 16 -8.42 -32.75 -6.07
CA GLN A 16 -7.71 -33.65 -5.15
C GLN A 16 -8.68 -34.68 -4.58
N ARG A 17 -8.58 -35.93 -5.05
CA ARG A 17 -8.90 -37.13 -4.27
C ARG A 17 -7.63 -37.99 -4.16
N LEU A 18 -7.26 -38.34 -2.94
CA LEU A 18 -6.25 -39.35 -2.58
C LEU A 18 -6.90 -40.77 -2.56
N PRO A 19 -6.17 -41.84 -2.17
CA PRO A 19 -5.47 -42.80 -3.03
C PRO A 19 -6.14 -44.20 -3.04
N ALA A 20 -5.85 -45.07 -4.02
CA ALA A 20 -5.65 -46.52 -3.80
C ALA A 20 -5.49 -47.36 -5.10
N GLN A 21 -4.49 -48.25 -5.02
CA GLN A 21 -4.42 -49.61 -5.54
C GLN A 21 -4.27 -49.86 -7.06
N ASP A 22 -3.02 -50.18 -7.38
CA ASP A 22 -2.54 -51.16 -8.34
C ASP A 22 -3.59 -52.17 -8.86
N THR A 23 -4.06 -51.95 -10.09
CA THR A 23 -4.39 -53.03 -11.04
C THR A 23 -4.10 -52.51 -12.44
N GLY A 24 -3.08 -53.06 -13.09
CA GLY A 24 -2.73 -52.72 -14.46
C GLY A 24 -3.82 -53.11 -15.45
N GLU A 25 -4.23 -52.18 -16.30
CA GLU A 25 -4.68 -52.42 -17.69
C GLU A 25 -4.85 -51.07 -18.44
N THR A 26 -4.03 -50.91 -19.48
CA THR A 26 -4.13 -50.07 -20.69
C THR A 26 -4.98 -48.78 -20.71
N SER A 27 -4.26 -47.66 -20.84
CA SER A 27 -4.57 -46.39 -21.54
C SER A 27 -5.99 -46.16 -22.10
N ALA A 28 -6.77 -45.34 -21.38
CA ALA A 28 -7.82 -44.49 -21.94
C ALA A 28 -7.63 -43.06 -21.41
N GLU A 29 -7.69 -42.07 -22.30
CA GLU A 29 -7.52 -40.65 -22.00
C GLU A 29 -8.51 -40.16 -20.92
N PHE A 30 -8.04 -40.00 -19.68
CA PHE A 30 -8.79 -39.30 -18.65
C PHE A 30 -8.73 -37.79 -18.92
N ARG A 31 -9.80 -37.23 -19.50
CA ARG A 31 -10.10 -35.80 -19.35
C ARG A 31 -10.43 -35.57 -17.87
N SER A 32 -9.70 -34.67 -17.20
CA SER A 32 -10.15 -34.17 -15.89
C SER A 32 -11.50 -33.49 -16.09
N VAL A 33 -12.58 -34.09 -15.59
CA VAL A 33 -13.93 -33.53 -15.78
C VAL A 33 -14.06 -32.32 -14.85
N ALA A 34 -14.29 -31.14 -15.43
CA ALA A 34 -14.46 -29.89 -14.69
C ALA A 34 -15.79 -29.90 -13.89
N PRO A 35 -15.86 -29.19 -12.75
CA PRO A 35 -17.08 -29.13 -11.95
C PRO A 35 -18.20 -28.35 -12.64
N ASP A 36 -19.45 -28.63 -12.22
CA ASP A 36 -20.64 -27.93 -12.69
C ASP A 36 -21.26 -27.10 -11.56
N LEU A 37 -21.78 -25.92 -11.92
CA LEU A 37 -22.59 -25.10 -11.04
C LEU A 37 -24.04 -25.58 -11.06
N ARG A 38 -24.66 -25.71 -9.89
CA ARG A 38 -26.07 -26.07 -9.71
C ARG A 38 -26.80 -24.99 -8.94
N ILE A 39 -28.08 -24.81 -9.27
CA ILE A 39 -29.00 -23.90 -8.59
C ILE A 39 -30.05 -24.72 -7.83
N ILE A 40 -30.19 -24.46 -6.54
CA ILE A 40 -31.09 -25.13 -5.60
C ILE A 40 -31.93 -24.07 -4.91
N ILE A 41 -33.25 -24.27 -4.84
CA ILE A 41 -34.15 -23.40 -4.08
C ILE A 41 -34.52 -24.14 -2.79
N SER A 42 -34.14 -23.58 -1.65
CA SER A 42 -34.54 -24.10 -0.35
C SER A 42 -35.86 -23.48 0.10
N PRO A 43 -36.87 -24.29 0.46
CA PRO A 43 -38.16 -23.79 0.94
C PRO A 43 -38.13 -23.29 2.39
N ASP A 44 -37.10 -23.65 3.14
CA ASP A 44 -37.00 -23.42 4.59
C ASP A 44 -35.63 -22.90 5.06
N THR A 45 -34.71 -22.61 4.13
CA THR A 45 -33.33 -22.16 4.37
C THR A 45 -32.40 -23.18 5.06
N THR A 46 -32.85 -24.43 5.21
CA THR A 46 -32.10 -25.49 5.91
C THR A 46 -31.99 -26.78 5.10
N THR A 47 -32.87 -27.00 4.12
CA THR A 47 -32.92 -28.21 3.29
C THR A 47 -32.58 -27.87 1.84
N PHE A 48 -31.59 -28.58 1.28
CA PHE A 48 -31.09 -28.39 -0.08
C PHE A 48 -31.05 -29.72 -0.82
N ASP A 49 -31.92 -29.88 -1.83
CA ASP A 49 -31.98 -31.07 -2.68
C ASP A 49 -31.07 -30.94 -3.92
N GLU A 50 -31.11 -31.90 -4.85
CA GLU A 50 -30.17 -32.00 -6.00
C GLU A 50 -30.12 -30.76 -6.91
N GLY A 51 -31.21 -29.98 -6.99
CA GLY A 51 -31.31 -28.82 -7.86
C GLY A 51 -31.11 -29.14 -9.35
N ARG A 52 -30.94 -28.09 -10.16
CA ARG A 52 -30.70 -28.18 -11.61
C ARG A 52 -29.33 -27.62 -11.97
N THR A 53 -28.70 -28.15 -13.02
CA THR A 53 -27.44 -27.61 -13.55
C THR A 53 -27.65 -26.20 -14.07
N PHE A 54 -26.94 -25.25 -13.49
CA PHE A 54 -26.96 -23.84 -13.86
C PHE A 54 -26.05 -23.59 -15.06
N VAL A 55 -24.75 -23.83 -14.89
CA VAL A 55 -23.70 -23.67 -15.90
C VAL A 55 -22.74 -24.85 -15.78
N GLN A 56 -22.40 -25.47 -16.91
CA GLN A 56 -21.42 -26.57 -16.93
C GLN A 56 -19.98 -26.03 -16.98
N GLU A 57 -19.02 -26.76 -16.41
CA GLU A 57 -17.59 -26.40 -16.39
C GLU A 57 -17.32 -24.99 -15.83
N ALA A 58 -17.92 -24.69 -14.67
CA ALA A 58 -17.78 -23.42 -13.96
C ALA A 58 -17.65 -23.65 -12.45
N CYS A 59 -17.01 -22.71 -11.75
CA CYS A 59 -16.71 -22.78 -10.32
C CYS A 59 -16.80 -21.40 -9.66
N ALA A 60 -16.42 -21.32 -8.37
CA ALA A 60 -16.36 -20.09 -7.57
C ALA A 60 -17.61 -19.19 -7.70
N PRO A 61 -18.81 -19.72 -7.41
CA PRO A 61 -20.02 -18.94 -7.52
C PRO A 61 -20.12 -17.89 -6.42
N ASP A 62 -20.70 -16.74 -6.76
CA ASP A 62 -21.21 -15.75 -5.82
C ASP A 62 -22.60 -15.27 -6.26
N LEU A 63 -23.42 -14.81 -5.31
CA LEU A 63 -24.82 -14.50 -5.55
C LEU A 63 -25.33 -13.37 -4.65
N VAL A 64 -25.59 -12.20 -5.25
CA VAL A 64 -26.16 -11.05 -4.54
C VAL A 64 -27.59 -10.73 -4.97
N ARG A 65 -28.38 -10.19 -4.03
CA ARG A 65 -29.72 -9.66 -4.29
C ARG A 65 -29.74 -8.14 -4.14
N LEU A 66 -30.11 -7.45 -5.22
CA LEU A 66 -30.19 -5.99 -5.26
C LEU A 66 -31.48 -5.47 -4.61
N GLY A 67 -31.49 -4.17 -4.28
CA GLY A 67 -32.65 -3.51 -3.67
C GLY A 67 -33.91 -3.48 -4.54
N ASP A 68 -33.75 -3.61 -5.86
CA ASP A 68 -34.86 -3.76 -6.82
C ASP A 68 -35.42 -5.20 -6.89
N GLY A 69 -34.82 -6.14 -6.15
CA GLY A 69 -35.20 -7.54 -6.07
C GLY A 69 -34.50 -8.46 -7.07
N ARG A 70 -33.73 -7.91 -8.01
CA ARG A 70 -32.95 -8.65 -9.01
C ARG A 70 -31.80 -9.42 -8.35
N LEU A 71 -31.56 -10.63 -8.84
CA LEU A 71 -30.40 -11.44 -8.47
C LEU A 71 -29.28 -11.25 -9.49
N VAL A 72 -28.04 -11.18 -9.01
CA VAL A 72 -26.83 -11.18 -9.82
C VAL A 72 -25.96 -12.34 -9.36
N ALA A 73 -25.75 -13.31 -10.24
CA ALA A 73 -24.80 -14.39 -10.04
C ALA A 73 -23.48 -14.02 -10.72
N THR A 74 -22.36 -14.21 -10.03
CA THR A 74 -21.02 -14.20 -10.63
C THR A 74 -20.35 -15.56 -10.43
N PHE A 75 -19.49 -15.94 -11.37
CA PHE A 75 -18.83 -17.25 -11.35
C PHE A 75 -17.67 -17.31 -12.33
N ASP A 76 -16.72 -18.21 -12.09
CA ASP A 76 -15.58 -18.44 -12.96
C ASP A 76 -15.89 -19.55 -13.97
N VAL A 77 -15.85 -19.21 -15.26
CA VAL A 77 -15.90 -20.19 -16.36
C VAL A 77 -14.49 -20.71 -16.62
N LEU A 78 -14.32 -22.02 -16.57
CA LEU A 78 -13.01 -22.65 -16.71
C LEU A 78 -12.60 -22.71 -18.18
N THR A 79 -11.50 -22.02 -18.54
CA THR A 79 -10.91 -22.04 -19.88
C THR A 79 -9.43 -22.41 -19.80
N GLY A 80 -9.10 -23.69 -19.96
CA GLY A 80 -7.72 -24.18 -19.83
C GLY A 80 -7.24 -24.20 -18.38
N SER A 81 -6.17 -23.47 -18.04
CA SER A 81 -5.57 -23.45 -16.69
C SER A 81 -6.07 -22.32 -15.79
N HIS A 82 -7.04 -21.50 -16.24
CA HIS A 82 -7.53 -20.33 -15.51
C HIS A 82 -9.06 -20.22 -15.60
N GLY A 83 -9.67 -19.65 -14.55
CA GLY A 83 -11.06 -19.21 -14.54
C GLY A 83 -11.17 -17.77 -15.05
N VAL A 84 -12.16 -17.51 -15.90
CA VAL A 84 -12.55 -16.15 -16.32
C VAL A 84 -13.87 -15.81 -15.64
N PRO A 85 -14.02 -14.64 -15.00
CA PRO A 85 -15.23 -14.29 -14.27
C PRO A 85 -16.35 -13.84 -15.21
N TRP A 86 -17.54 -14.41 -15.01
CA TRP A 86 -18.75 -14.18 -15.78
C TRP A 86 -19.89 -13.77 -14.84
N SER A 87 -20.95 -13.20 -15.41
CA SER A 87 -22.18 -12.87 -14.71
C SER A 87 -23.43 -13.35 -15.45
N ALA A 88 -24.48 -13.56 -14.67
CA ALA A 88 -25.85 -13.72 -15.14
C ALA A 88 -26.81 -13.06 -14.14
N THR A 89 -27.96 -12.59 -14.60
CA THR A 89 -28.94 -11.87 -13.79
C THR A 89 -30.32 -12.52 -13.86
N SER A 90 -31.12 -12.37 -12.81
CA SER A 90 -32.50 -12.87 -12.77
C SER A 90 -33.44 -11.85 -12.13
N ASP A 91 -34.55 -11.56 -12.80
CA ASP A 91 -35.60 -10.65 -12.33
C ASP A 91 -36.79 -11.39 -11.68
N ASP A 92 -36.74 -12.73 -11.61
CA ASP A 92 -37.88 -13.57 -11.22
C ASP A 92 -37.55 -14.60 -10.14
N GLU A 93 -36.65 -14.23 -9.23
CA GLU A 93 -36.16 -15.06 -8.12
C GLU A 93 -35.43 -16.33 -8.57
N GLY A 94 -34.66 -16.24 -9.65
CA GLY A 94 -33.80 -17.31 -10.15
C GLY A 94 -34.53 -18.36 -10.98
N ARG A 95 -35.78 -18.11 -11.40
CA ARG A 95 -36.54 -19.04 -12.26
C ARG A 95 -36.00 -18.98 -13.69
N THR A 96 -35.75 -17.78 -14.19
CA THR A 96 -35.08 -17.50 -15.47
C THR A 96 -33.86 -16.62 -15.25
N TRP A 97 -32.89 -16.76 -16.16
CA TRP A 97 -31.61 -16.07 -16.09
C TRP A 97 -31.26 -15.49 -17.45
N SER A 98 -30.59 -14.34 -17.45
CA SER A 98 -29.98 -13.79 -18.65
C SER A 98 -28.87 -14.70 -19.17
N ALA A 99 -28.56 -14.60 -20.46
CA ALA A 99 -27.46 -15.34 -21.04
C ALA A 99 -26.14 -14.92 -20.35
N PRO A 100 -25.29 -15.86 -19.91
CA PRO A 100 -24.02 -15.51 -19.28
C PRO A 100 -23.19 -14.60 -20.17
N ALA A 101 -22.53 -13.64 -19.54
CA ALA A 101 -21.57 -12.76 -20.19
C ALA A 101 -20.30 -12.61 -19.33
N PRO A 102 -19.11 -12.50 -19.95
CA PRO A 102 -17.90 -12.13 -19.22
C PRO A 102 -18.08 -10.80 -18.49
N LEU A 103 -17.53 -10.68 -17.29
CA LEU A 103 -17.48 -9.41 -16.58
C LEU A 103 -16.63 -8.39 -17.35
N ARG A 104 -17.05 -7.13 -17.33
CA ARG A 104 -16.25 -6.00 -17.85
C ARG A 104 -15.64 -5.27 -16.67
N LEU A 105 -14.31 -5.29 -16.60
CA LEU A 105 -13.56 -4.66 -15.51
C LEU A 105 -12.80 -3.43 -16.04
N GLU A 106 -13.33 -2.23 -15.78
CA GLU A 106 -12.69 -0.94 -16.08
C GLU A 106 -11.58 -0.64 -15.06
N GLY A 107 -10.45 -0.12 -15.54
CA GLY A 107 -9.30 0.20 -14.68
C GLY A 107 -8.46 -1.01 -14.28
N ALA A 108 -8.72 -2.20 -14.86
CA ALA A 108 -7.81 -3.33 -14.76
C ALA A 108 -6.59 -3.10 -15.65
N THR A 109 -5.40 -3.10 -15.06
CA THR A 109 -4.14 -3.14 -15.82
C THR A 109 -3.83 -4.57 -16.24
N HIS A 110 -2.84 -4.77 -17.10
CA HIS A 110 -2.34 -6.10 -17.50
C HIS A 110 -1.80 -6.93 -16.32
N LEU A 111 -1.63 -6.33 -15.14
CA LEU A 111 -1.20 -7.02 -13.91
C LEU A 111 -2.38 -7.52 -13.07
N ILE A 112 -3.61 -7.07 -13.37
CA ILE A 112 -4.81 -7.45 -12.62
C ILE A 112 -5.54 -8.58 -13.35
N HIS A 113 -5.34 -9.80 -12.85
CA HIS A 113 -6.07 -11.00 -13.27
C HIS A 113 -7.09 -11.34 -12.18
N PRO A 114 -8.35 -10.94 -12.31
CA PRO A 114 -9.32 -11.10 -11.25
C PRO A 114 -9.90 -12.53 -11.28
N ARG A 115 -9.99 -13.16 -10.10
CA ARG A 115 -10.64 -14.47 -9.89
C ARG A 115 -11.41 -14.47 -8.58
N HIS A 116 -12.39 -15.36 -8.46
CA HIS A 116 -13.14 -15.59 -7.21
C HIS A 116 -13.82 -14.32 -6.72
N PHE A 117 -14.77 -13.81 -7.51
CA PHE A 117 -15.57 -12.64 -7.15
C PHE A 117 -16.48 -12.98 -5.98
N ASP A 118 -16.55 -12.07 -5.01
CA ASP A 118 -17.45 -12.15 -3.86
C ASP A 118 -18.06 -10.76 -3.59
N GLY A 119 -19.38 -10.67 -3.72
CA GLY A 119 -20.12 -9.41 -3.81
C GLY A 119 -20.87 -9.06 -2.54
N VAL A 120 -20.78 -7.79 -2.14
CA VAL A 120 -21.64 -7.20 -1.11
C VAL A 120 -22.43 -6.03 -1.67
N VAL A 121 -23.70 -5.89 -1.25
CA VAL A 121 -24.54 -4.75 -1.65
C VAL A 121 -24.46 -3.68 -0.57
N GLY A 122 -23.88 -2.53 -0.92
CA GLY A 122 -23.79 -1.37 -0.02
C GLY A 122 -25.12 -0.66 0.19
N ALA A 123 -25.19 0.24 1.18
CA ALA A 123 -26.39 1.02 1.50
C ALA A 123 -26.89 1.89 0.34
N ASN A 124 -25.99 2.27 -0.58
CA ASN A 124 -26.31 3.02 -1.81
C ASN A 124 -26.85 2.14 -2.96
N GLY A 125 -27.03 0.83 -2.73
CA GLY A 125 -27.49 -0.14 -3.70
C GLY A 125 -26.44 -0.57 -4.72
N ALA A 126 -25.19 -0.11 -4.61
CA ALA A 126 -24.09 -0.57 -5.46
C ALA A 126 -23.52 -1.91 -4.95
N ILE A 127 -23.10 -2.75 -5.88
CA ILE A 127 -22.34 -3.97 -5.59
C ILE A 127 -20.89 -3.56 -5.43
N ARG A 128 -20.29 -3.94 -4.31
CA ARG A 128 -18.84 -3.98 -4.14
C ARG A 128 -18.41 -5.44 -4.22
N ALA A 129 -17.68 -5.79 -5.27
CA ALA A 129 -17.09 -7.12 -5.39
C ALA A 129 -15.65 -7.10 -4.89
N PHE A 130 -15.27 -8.13 -4.16
CA PHE A 130 -13.91 -8.49 -3.81
C PHE A 130 -13.45 -9.61 -4.72
N PHE A 131 -12.17 -9.59 -5.11
CA PHE A 131 -11.60 -10.64 -5.94
C PHE A 131 -10.11 -10.75 -5.66
N ILE A 132 -9.55 -11.91 -5.94
CA ILE A 132 -8.12 -12.13 -5.79
C ILE A 132 -7.42 -11.89 -7.12
N SER A 133 -6.25 -11.27 -7.03
CA SER A 133 -5.37 -11.03 -8.15
C SER A 133 -3.92 -11.33 -7.78
N GLY A 134 -3.22 -12.09 -8.63
CA GLY A 134 -1.80 -12.36 -8.45
C GLY A 134 -0.95 -11.33 -9.21
N GLU A 135 -0.06 -10.65 -8.51
CA GLU A 135 0.93 -9.75 -9.13
C GLU A 135 2.13 -10.58 -9.59
N ARG A 136 2.38 -10.69 -10.91
CA ARG A 136 3.63 -11.26 -11.41
C ARG A 136 4.76 -10.30 -11.06
N ALA A 137 5.78 -10.78 -10.35
CA ALA A 137 7.01 -10.01 -10.10
C ALA A 137 7.67 -9.62 -11.44
N GLU A 138 8.10 -8.37 -11.56
CA GLU A 138 8.84 -7.88 -12.73
C GLU A 138 10.27 -8.45 -12.77
N SER A 139 10.37 -9.64 -13.35
CA SER A 139 11.55 -10.27 -14.00
C SER A 139 12.64 -10.97 -13.17
N GLY A 140 13.06 -12.12 -13.70
CA GLY A 140 14.31 -12.83 -13.40
C GLY A 140 14.60 -13.88 -14.49
N THR A 141 15.42 -13.50 -15.47
CA THR A 141 16.22 -14.31 -16.42
C THR A 141 15.82 -15.75 -16.82
N SER A 142 15.62 -15.93 -18.13
CA SER A 142 15.96 -17.10 -18.97
C SER A 142 15.90 -18.52 -18.36
N GLY A 143 14.87 -19.28 -18.75
CA GLY A 143 14.99 -20.73 -18.96
C GLY A 143 14.58 -21.68 -17.83
N GLY A 144 14.08 -21.17 -16.70
CA GLY A 144 13.48 -21.98 -15.62
C GLY A 144 11.95 -21.85 -15.61
N GLN A 145 11.22 -22.89 -15.20
CA GLN A 145 9.75 -22.82 -15.11
C GLN A 145 9.30 -21.72 -14.13
N PRO A 146 8.20 -21.00 -14.44
CA PRO A 146 7.78 -19.82 -13.67
C PRO A 146 7.34 -20.21 -12.26
N GLY A 147 8.04 -19.68 -11.25
CA GLY A 147 7.57 -19.66 -9.86
C GLY A 147 6.33 -18.76 -9.71
N GLY A 148 5.38 -19.16 -8.89
CA GLY A 148 4.17 -18.37 -8.58
C GLY A 148 4.49 -17.06 -7.86
N PRO A 149 3.51 -16.14 -7.74
CA PRO A 149 3.71 -14.87 -7.05
C PRO A 149 3.99 -15.10 -5.56
N ALA A 150 4.81 -14.24 -4.93
CA ALA A 150 5.11 -14.32 -3.50
C ALA A 150 3.93 -13.87 -2.61
N PHE A 151 3.05 -13.03 -3.14
CA PHE A 151 1.83 -12.56 -2.48
C PHE A 151 0.64 -12.59 -3.44
N LEU A 152 -0.56 -12.77 -2.89
CA LEU A 152 -1.81 -12.50 -3.59
C LEU A 152 -2.40 -11.20 -3.02
N THR A 153 -3.11 -10.45 -3.85
CA THR A 153 -3.80 -9.21 -3.42
C THR A 153 -5.30 -9.41 -3.55
N ILE A 154 -6.03 -9.25 -2.45
CA ILE A 154 -7.48 -9.05 -2.49
C ILE A 154 -7.71 -7.61 -2.92
N ARG A 155 -8.39 -7.45 -4.06
CA ARG A 155 -8.77 -6.16 -4.64
C ARG A 155 -10.28 -6.04 -4.59
N SER A 156 -10.77 -4.85 -4.96
CA SER A 156 -12.21 -4.61 -5.05
C SER A 156 -12.58 -3.86 -6.33
N ALA A 157 -13.81 -4.04 -6.78
CA ALA A 157 -14.43 -3.26 -7.82
C ALA A 157 -15.90 -2.94 -7.51
N LEU A 158 -16.39 -1.83 -8.06
CA LEU A 158 -17.75 -1.34 -7.86
C LEU A 158 -18.59 -1.52 -9.11
N SER A 159 -19.85 -1.94 -8.95
CA SER A 159 -20.84 -2.05 -10.01
C SER A 159 -22.22 -1.58 -9.55
N ARG A 160 -23.05 -1.13 -10.50
CA ARG A 160 -24.48 -0.86 -10.28
C ARG A 160 -25.39 -1.90 -10.93
N ASP A 161 -24.87 -2.72 -11.82
CA ASP A 161 -25.65 -3.63 -12.67
C ASP A 161 -25.19 -5.10 -12.60
N GLY A 162 -24.05 -5.37 -11.96
CA GLY A 162 -23.52 -6.72 -11.82
C GLY A 162 -22.76 -7.23 -13.04
N VAL A 163 -22.55 -6.38 -14.06
CA VAL A 163 -21.88 -6.75 -15.33
C VAL A 163 -20.68 -5.84 -15.59
N HIS A 164 -20.85 -4.54 -15.36
CA HIS A 164 -19.82 -3.52 -15.52
C HIS A 164 -19.26 -3.15 -14.16
N TYR A 165 -18.00 -3.49 -13.94
CA TYR A 165 -17.26 -3.23 -12.71
C TYR A 165 -16.15 -2.23 -12.98
N ARG A 166 -15.92 -1.31 -12.04
CA ARG A 166 -14.76 -0.42 -12.04
C ARG A 166 -13.87 -0.76 -10.84
N VAL A 167 -12.60 -1.07 -11.10
CA VAL A 167 -11.61 -1.34 -10.05
C VAL A 167 -11.54 -0.15 -9.10
N ASP A 168 -11.60 -0.43 -7.80
CA ASP A 168 -11.36 0.54 -6.73
C ASP A 168 -9.88 0.49 -6.37
N PRO A 169 -9.05 1.46 -6.81
CA PRO A 169 -7.61 1.41 -6.60
C PRO A 169 -7.22 1.59 -5.13
N ALA A 170 -8.14 2.07 -4.28
CA ALA A 170 -7.87 2.30 -2.86
C ALA A 170 -7.85 1.00 -2.04
N ILE A 171 -8.28 -0.13 -2.60
CA ILE A 171 -8.42 -1.41 -1.88
C ILE A 171 -7.41 -2.42 -2.41
N ALA A 172 -6.41 -2.71 -1.58
CA ALA A 172 -5.43 -3.75 -1.81
C ALA A 172 -5.04 -4.39 -0.46
N VAL A 173 -5.58 -5.57 -0.17
CA VAL A 173 -5.21 -6.36 1.01
C VAL A 173 -4.25 -7.46 0.55
N ARG A 174 -2.97 -7.31 0.89
CA ARG A 174 -1.95 -8.34 0.58
C ARG A 174 -2.10 -9.51 1.54
N ILE A 175 -2.07 -10.71 0.98
CA ILE A 175 -2.08 -11.97 1.72
C ILE A 175 -0.96 -12.87 1.18
N PRO A 176 -0.38 -13.75 2.02
CA PRO A 176 0.62 -14.70 1.57
C PRO A 176 0.10 -15.55 0.42
N ALA A 177 0.96 -15.76 -0.57
CA ALA A 177 0.67 -16.68 -1.64
C ALA A 177 0.57 -18.13 -1.15
N GLY A 178 -0.09 -18.95 -1.94
CA GLY A 178 -0.24 -20.39 -1.72
C GLY A 178 -1.70 -20.83 -1.84
N GLY A 179 -1.90 -21.98 -2.46
CA GLY A 179 -3.23 -22.50 -2.78
C GLY A 179 -4.07 -21.59 -3.68
N ASP A 180 -5.28 -22.06 -3.97
CA ASP A 180 -6.32 -21.23 -4.58
C ASP A 180 -7.18 -20.63 -3.47
N ARG A 181 -7.37 -19.31 -3.50
CA ARG A 181 -7.92 -18.53 -2.38
C ARG A 181 -9.26 -17.92 -2.75
N HIS A 182 -10.19 -17.89 -1.82
CA HIS A 182 -11.52 -17.32 -2.03
C HIS A 182 -11.73 -16.22 -0.99
N PRO A 183 -11.84 -14.94 -1.40
CA PRO A 183 -12.31 -13.91 -0.49
C PRO A 183 -13.80 -14.13 -0.21
N THR A 184 -14.24 -13.86 1.00
CA THR A 184 -15.66 -13.94 1.37
C THR A 184 -16.04 -12.77 2.26
N ALA A 185 -17.04 -12.00 1.87
CA ALA A 185 -17.35 -10.72 2.48
C ALA A 185 -18.83 -10.54 2.78
N ALA A 186 -19.13 -9.77 3.83
CA ALA A 186 -20.49 -9.38 4.18
C ALA A 186 -20.52 -8.02 4.85
N ILE A 187 -21.63 -7.31 4.67
CA ILE A 187 -21.94 -6.12 5.46
C ILE A 187 -22.86 -6.53 6.61
N CYS A 188 -22.46 -6.26 7.84
CA CYS A 188 -23.24 -6.54 9.04
C CYS A 188 -22.99 -5.48 10.11
N ARG A 189 -24.08 -4.86 10.63
CA ARG A 189 -24.06 -3.72 11.56
C ARG A 189 -23.23 -2.54 11.04
N ASP A 190 -23.43 -2.17 9.78
CA ASP A 190 -22.71 -1.07 9.10
C ASP A 190 -21.18 -1.26 9.07
N ARG A 191 -20.73 -2.51 9.18
CA ARG A 191 -19.33 -2.89 9.04
C ARG A 191 -19.18 -3.90 7.93
N LEU A 192 -18.15 -3.73 7.13
CA LEU A 192 -17.71 -4.70 6.15
C LEU A 192 -16.78 -5.71 6.83
N TRP A 193 -17.16 -6.97 6.73
CA TRP A 193 -16.39 -8.12 7.15
C TRP A 193 -15.86 -8.81 5.91
N LEU A 194 -14.57 -9.13 5.90
CA LEU A 194 -13.91 -9.86 4.82
C LEU A 194 -13.09 -10.98 5.44
N PHE A 195 -13.23 -12.18 4.92
CA PHE A 195 -12.50 -13.36 5.35
C PHE A 195 -11.79 -13.98 4.15
N VAL A 196 -10.68 -14.65 4.40
CA VAL A 196 -9.97 -15.44 3.39
C VAL A 196 -9.22 -16.55 4.10
N ASP A 197 -9.19 -17.74 3.51
CA ASP A 197 -8.32 -18.80 4.00
C ASP A 197 -6.85 -18.33 3.96
N ALA A 198 -6.09 -18.59 5.02
CA ALA A 198 -4.64 -18.38 5.13
C ALA A 198 -3.87 -19.71 4.93
N VAL A 199 -2.64 -19.66 4.42
CA VAL A 199 -1.91 -20.83 3.85
C VAL A 199 -1.17 -21.55 4.96
N ARG A 200 -0.88 -22.84 4.73
CA ARG A 200 0.11 -23.61 5.48
C ARG A 200 1.34 -23.90 4.62
N PRO A 201 2.56 -23.92 5.21
CA PRO A 201 3.71 -24.60 4.63
C PRO A 201 3.39 -26.09 4.43
N HIS A 202 3.96 -26.72 3.40
CA HIS A 202 3.92 -28.17 3.26
C HIS A 202 4.91 -28.79 4.26
N ASP A 203 4.46 -29.68 5.14
CA ASP A 203 5.39 -30.63 5.75
C ASP A 203 5.62 -31.82 4.80
N GLU A 204 6.85 -32.33 4.74
CA GLU A 204 7.23 -33.46 3.90
C GLU A 204 6.53 -34.79 4.31
N SER A 205 5.76 -34.79 5.41
CA SER A 205 5.08 -35.98 5.96
C SER A 205 3.71 -36.28 5.35
N GLY A 206 3.12 -35.36 4.59
CA GLY A 206 1.86 -35.59 3.88
C GLY A 206 0.64 -35.74 4.80
N ASP A 207 0.73 -35.28 6.05
CA ASP A 207 -0.39 -35.33 7.01
C ASP A 207 -1.11 -33.97 7.02
N HIS A 208 -2.41 -33.98 6.73
CA HIS A 208 -3.20 -32.76 6.51
C HIS A 208 -3.46 -32.01 7.83
N GLN A 209 -2.77 -30.92 8.08
CA GLN A 209 -3.17 -29.99 9.14
C GLN A 209 -4.23 -28.95 8.66
N PRO A 210 -5.14 -28.44 9.52
CA PRO A 210 -6.34 -27.65 9.15
C PRO A 210 -6.12 -26.17 8.74
N SER A 211 -6.71 -25.66 7.66
CA SER A 211 -6.63 -24.22 7.27
C SER A 211 -6.84 -23.23 8.43
N THR A 212 -6.05 -22.15 8.48
CA THR A 212 -6.28 -21.01 9.38
C THR A 212 -7.04 -19.92 8.65
N LEU A 213 -8.05 -19.31 9.27
CA LEU A 213 -8.83 -18.23 8.67
C LEU A 213 -8.22 -16.87 9.00
N ALA A 214 -8.11 -15.98 8.02
CA ALA A 214 -7.79 -14.57 8.26
C ALA A 214 -9.08 -13.74 8.15
N GLY A 215 -9.37 -12.92 9.16
CA GLY A 215 -10.49 -11.99 9.17
C GLY A 215 -10.01 -10.54 9.05
N PHE A 216 -10.80 -9.73 8.36
CA PHE A 216 -10.57 -8.31 8.11
C PHE A 216 -11.87 -7.55 8.38
N LEU A 217 -11.80 -6.48 9.16
CA LEU A 217 -12.94 -5.65 9.52
C LEU A 217 -12.73 -4.22 9.06
N SER A 218 -13.74 -3.65 8.38
CA SER A 218 -13.70 -2.27 7.90
C SER A 218 -15.01 -1.55 8.21
N THR A 219 -14.91 -0.27 8.61
CA THR A 219 -16.06 0.63 8.81
C THR A 219 -16.30 1.54 7.61
N ASP A 220 -15.28 1.78 6.79
CA ASP A 220 -15.30 2.70 5.64
C ASP A 220 -15.20 1.95 4.29
N GLY A 221 -15.08 0.63 4.31
CA GLY A 221 -14.86 -0.22 3.14
C GLY A 221 -13.48 -0.09 2.50
N ARG A 222 -12.57 0.71 3.08
CA ARG A 222 -11.24 1.06 2.52
C ARG A 222 -10.09 0.66 3.44
N ARG A 223 -10.25 0.82 4.75
CA ARG A 223 -9.26 0.46 5.78
C ARG A 223 -9.71 -0.80 6.50
N TYR A 224 -8.83 -1.77 6.60
CA TYR A 224 -9.13 -3.09 7.17
C TYR A 224 -8.26 -3.36 8.39
N LEU A 225 -8.91 -3.72 9.50
CA LEU A 225 -8.27 -4.25 10.71
C LEU A 225 -8.22 -5.78 10.60
N ARG A 226 -7.02 -6.35 10.56
CA ARG A 226 -6.81 -7.81 10.55
C ARG A 226 -7.10 -8.40 11.95
N PHE A 227 -7.73 -9.57 12.00
CA PHE A 227 -7.93 -10.36 13.20
C PHE A 227 -7.96 -11.86 12.86
N SER A 228 -7.81 -12.72 13.87
CA SER A 228 -7.82 -14.18 13.72
C SER A 228 -9.11 -14.76 14.28
N PRO A 229 -10.01 -15.31 13.45
CA PRO A 229 -11.22 -15.99 13.91
C PRO A 229 -10.91 -17.36 14.51
N SER A 230 -11.73 -17.78 15.47
CA SER A 230 -11.72 -19.14 16.02
C SER A 230 -12.79 -19.97 15.32
N VAL A 231 -12.36 -20.89 14.45
CA VAL A 231 -13.23 -21.86 13.75
C VAL A 231 -12.75 -23.28 14.06
N ASP A 232 -13.68 -24.23 14.12
CA ASP A 232 -13.37 -25.64 14.35
C ASP A 232 -12.39 -26.20 13.31
N ARG A 233 -11.42 -26.99 13.79
CA ARG A 233 -10.36 -27.62 12.97
C ARG A 233 -10.97 -28.39 11.79
N GLY A 234 -10.51 -28.05 10.57
CA GLY A 234 -10.85 -28.74 9.33
C GLY A 234 -12.06 -28.17 8.58
N THR A 235 -12.52 -26.98 8.95
CA THR A 235 -13.52 -26.22 8.18
C THR A 235 -12.80 -25.33 7.18
N SER A 236 -12.99 -25.58 5.89
CA SER A 236 -12.56 -24.65 4.83
C SER A 236 -13.50 -23.46 4.82
N PHE A 237 -13.01 -22.23 4.66
CA PHE A 237 -13.87 -21.04 4.54
C PHE A 237 -14.13 -20.68 3.07
N VAL A 238 -14.09 -21.68 2.18
CA VAL A 238 -14.61 -21.61 0.81
C VAL A 238 -16.13 -21.74 0.86
N GLY A 239 -16.81 -20.71 0.36
CA GLY A 239 -18.25 -20.53 0.46
C GLY A 239 -18.63 -19.05 0.42
N ASP A 240 -19.75 -18.72 1.04
CA ASP A 240 -20.34 -17.37 1.03
C ASP A 240 -20.63 -16.88 2.45
N LEU A 241 -20.68 -15.57 2.62
CA LEU A 241 -20.92 -14.89 3.87
C LEU A 241 -22.06 -13.90 3.71
N THR A 242 -23.10 -14.04 4.52
CA THR A 242 -24.22 -13.10 4.55
C THR A 242 -24.33 -12.42 5.90
N GLY A 243 -24.86 -11.19 5.90
CA GLY A 243 -25.09 -10.40 7.10
C GLY A 243 -26.56 -9.98 7.19
N ALA A 244 -27.23 -10.36 8.28
CA ALA A 244 -28.61 -9.94 8.54
C ALA A 244 -28.86 -9.84 10.06
N ASP A 245 -29.62 -8.83 10.49
CA ASP A 245 -30.04 -8.64 11.89
C ASP A 245 -28.89 -8.68 12.92
N GLY A 246 -27.70 -8.22 12.51
CA GLY A 246 -26.50 -8.21 13.34
C GLY A 246 -25.87 -9.59 13.57
N ILE A 247 -26.22 -10.56 12.74
CA ILE A 247 -25.66 -11.91 12.71
C ILE A 247 -24.97 -12.10 11.35
N LEU A 248 -23.74 -12.58 11.40
CA LEU A 248 -23.02 -13.12 10.25
C LEU A 248 -23.40 -14.58 10.08
N GLU A 249 -23.70 -15.00 8.85
CA GLU A 249 -23.95 -16.39 8.48
C GLU A 249 -22.95 -16.81 7.41
N ALA A 250 -22.04 -17.73 7.73
CA ALA A 250 -21.09 -18.29 6.78
C ALA A 250 -21.59 -19.63 6.26
N TRP A 251 -21.66 -19.77 4.95
CA TRP A 251 -22.16 -20.93 4.21
C TRP A 251 -20.98 -21.64 3.57
N VAL A 252 -20.31 -22.46 4.37
CA VAL A 252 -18.98 -23.00 4.06
C VAL A 252 -19.00 -24.50 3.86
N THR A 253 -17.95 -25.04 3.25
CA THR A 253 -17.84 -26.48 2.97
C THR A 253 -16.87 -27.20 3.91
N ARG A 254 -17.27 -28.37 4.40
CA ARG A 254 -16.38 -29.30 5.11
C ARG A 254 -16.60 -30.73 4.65
N ASN A 255 -15.55 -31.36 4.11
CA ASN A 255 -15.57 -32.72 3.55
C ASN A 255 -16.72 -32.90 2.53
N GLU A 256 -16.78 -32.02 1.54
CA GLU A 256 -17.82 -32.00 0.49
C GLU A 256 -19.26 -31.84 1.02
N ARG A 257 -19.44 -31.32 2.25
CA ARG A 257 -20.76 -31.06 2.83
C ARG A 257 -20.90 -29.61 3.25
N LEU A 258 -22.05 -29.03 2.90
CA LEU A 258 -22.45 -27.70 3.33
C LEU A 258 -22.56 -27.62 4.87
N ARG A 259 -22.07 -26.51 5.41
CA ARG A 259 -22.15 -26.11 6.82
C ARG A 259 -22.65 -24.68 6.87
N LYS A 260 -23.49 -24.39 7.85
CA LYS A 260 -23.89 -23.02 8.17
C LYS A 260 -23.30 -22.66 9.52
N LEU A 261 -22.45 -21.65 9.56
CA LEU A 261 -21.89 -21.11 10.79
C LEU A 261 -22.50 -19.74 11.06
N THR A 262 -22.69 -19.40 12.33
CA THR A 262 -23.23 -18.10 12.74
C THR A 262 -22.30 -17.41 13.73
N SER A 263 -22.17 -16.10 13.62
CA SER A 263 -21.36 -15.28 14.53
C SER A 263 -21.96 -13.89 14.72
N THR A 264 -21.75 -13.27 15.87
CA THR A 264 -22.13 -11.87 16.14
C THR A 264 -20.92 -10.93 16.24
N ASP A 265 -19.71 -11.49 16.24
CA ASP A 265 -18.45 -10.77 16.42
C ASP A 265 -17.38 -11.14 15.37
N GLY A 266 -17.71 -12.07 14.45
CA GLY A 266 -16.80 -12.60 13.43
C GLY A 266 -15.67 -13.47 13.96
N ARG A 267 -15.54 -13.60 15.29
CA ARG A 267 -14.45 -14.33 15.97
C ARG A 267 -14.91 -15.68 16.45
N HIS A 268 -16.10 -15.77 16.99
CA HIS A 268 -16.65 -17.00 17.55
C HIS A 268 -17.81 -17.49 16.69
N TRP A 269 -17.66 -18.69 16.15
CA TRP A 269 -18.61 -19.28 15.22
C TRP A 269 -19.36 -20.45 15.85
N ARG A 270 -20.66 -20.55 15.57
CA ARG A 270 -21.52 -21.67 15.99
C ARG A 270 -22.21 -22.29 14.80
N GLU A 271 -22.12 -23.62 14.71
CA GLU A 271 -22.80 -24.37 13.65
C GLU A 271 -24.32 -24.37 13.83
N SER A 272 -25.03 -24.14 12.73
CA SER A 272 -26.47 -24.25 12.59
C SER A 272 -26.83 -25.42 11.67
N PRO A 273 -27.93 -26.13 11.95
CA PRO A 273 -28.29 -27.32 11.19
C PRO A 273 -28.67 -26.98 9.75
N VAL A 274 -27.99 -27.61 8.80
CA VAL A 274 -28.33 -27.63 7.36
C VAL A 274 -28.21 -29.05 6.83
N ARG A 275 -29.00 -29.38 5.82
CA ARG A 275 -28.99 -30.68 5.14
C ARG A 275 -28.94 -30.47 3.64
N ALA A 276 -27.88 -30.97 3.02
CA ALA A 276 -27.77 -31.08 1.58
C ALA A 276 -27.80 -32.56 1.17
N SER A 277 -28.56 -32.91 0.13
CA SER A 277 -28.61 -34.29 -0.40
C SER A 277 -27.46 -34.61 -1.35
N ILE A 278 -26.69 -33.60 -1.76
CA ILE A 278 -25.57 -33.70 -2.69
C ILE A 278 -24.26 -33.22 -2.07
N ALA A 279 -23.15 -33.65 -2.66
CA ALA A 279 -21.83 -33.13 -2.37
C ALA A 279 -21.72 -31.68 -2.87
N ILE A 280 -21.23 -30.79 -2.01
CA ILE A 280 -21.05 -29.36 -2.27
C ILE A 280 -19.59 -29.02 -2.05
N LEU A 281 -18.95 -28.38 -3.04
CA LEU A 281 -17.56 -27.93 -2.98
C LEU A 281 -17.46 -26.46 -2.57
N ASP A 282 -18.38 -25.65 -3.11
CA ASP A 282 -18.45 -24.20 -2.91
C ASP A 282 -19.92 -23.77 -2.98
N ALA A 283 -20.29 -22.70 -2.29
CA ALA A 283 -21.68 -22.33 -2.04
C ALA A 283 -21.86 -20.81 -1.96
N ALA A 284 -22.83 -20.28 -2.70
CA ALA A 284 -23.31 -18.90 -2.63
C ALA A 284 -24.82 -18.84 -2.45
N VAL A 285 -25.31 -17.99 -1.55
CA VAL A 285 -26.69 -17.98 -1.12
C VAL A 285 -27.28 -16.57 -1.11
N ALA A 286 -28.49 -16.45 -1.63
CA ALA A 286 -29.27 -15.22 -1.51
C ALA A 286 -30.67 -15.49 -0.94
N PRO A 287 -31.20 -14.57 -0.10
CA PRO A 287 -32.56 -14.67 0.39
C PRO A 287 -33.56 -14.40 -0.74
N LEU A 288 -34.63 -15.20 -0.80
CA LEU A 288 -35.78 -14.98 -1.69
C LEU A 288 -36.96 -14.44 -0.89
N SER A 289 -38.07 -14.11 -1.57
CA SER A 289 -39.30 -13.75 -0.85
C SER A 289 -39.83 -14.92 0.01
N GLY A 290 -40.26 -14.56 1.22
CA GLY A 290 -40.70 -15.51 2.24
C GLY A 290 -39.52 -16.15 2.99
N LYS A 291 -39.75 -17.33 3.59
CA LYS A 291 -38.70 -18.10 4.29
C LYS A 291 -37.91 -19.01 3.35
N ARG A 292 -37.56 -18.50 2.17
CA ARG A 292 -36.88 -19.26 1.11
C ARG A 292 -35.51 -18.65 0.83
N CYS A 293 -34.58 -19.47 0.38
CA CYS A 293 -33.33 -18.98 -0.19
C CYS A 293 -32.99 -19.74 -1.48
N ILE A 294 -32.11 -19.14 -2.26
CA ILE A 294 -31.50 -19.75 -3.44
C ILE A 294 -30.04 -20.03 -3.11
N LEU A 295 -29.57 -21.22 -3.45
CA LEU A 295 -28.18 -21.65 -3.34
C LEU A 295 -27.65 -21.91 -4.75
N LEU A 296 -26.58 -21.22 -5.11
CA LEU A 296 -25.73 -21.52 -6.25
C LEU A 296 -24.51 -22.27 -5.73
N THR A 297 -24.20 -23.45 -6.27
CA THR A 297 -23.17 -24.31 -5.68
C THR A 297 -22.37 -25.08 -6.71
N CYS A 298 -21.08 -25.27 -6.44
CA CYS A 298 -20.18 -26.11 -7.21
C CYS A 298 -20.29 -27.56 -6.75
N THR A 299 -20.46 -28.50 -7.69
CA THR A 299 -20.54 -29.94 -7.39
C THR A 299 -19.41 -30.72 -8.06
N PRO A 300 -18.95 -31.85 -7.47
CA PRO A 300 -17.95 -32.69 -8.12
C PRO A 300 -18.46 -33.19 -9.47
N ALA A 301 -17.57 -33.28 -10.45
CA ALA A 301 -17.94 -33.73 -11.79
C ALA A 301 -18.59 -35.12 -11.78
N GLY A 302 -19.75 -35.25 -12.44
CA GLY A 302 -20.50 -36.50 -12.50
C GLY A 302 -21.19 -36.92 -11.19
N ALA A 303 -21.27 -36.03 -10.17
CA ALA A 303 -21.91 -36.34 -8.89
C ALA A 303 -23.42 -36.59 -8.99
N VAL A 304 -24.09 -36.05 -10.01
CA VAL A 304 -25.54 -36.17 -10.22
C VAL A 304 -25.81 -36.42 -11.70
N GLU A 305 -26.61 -37.43 -12.02
CA GLU A 305 -27.09 -37.68 -13.38
C GLU A 305 -28.15 -36.63 -13.74
N ASP A 306 -27.90 -35.82 -14.77
CA ASP A 306 -28.75 -34.68 -15.10
C ASP A 306 -30.10 -35.12 -15.68
N LYS A 307 -31.11 -35.12 -14.82
CA LYS A 307 -32.53 -35.37 -15.17
C LYS A 307 -33.23 -34.12 -15.74
N PHE A 308 -32.56 -32.98 -15.76
CA PHE A 308 -33.11 -31.67 -16.13
C PHE A 308 -32.23 -30.98 -17.17
N PRO A 309 -32.80 -30.17 -18.07
CA PRO A 309 -32.01 -29.38 -19.01
C PRO A 309 -31.14 -28.35 -18.27
N VAL A 310 -29.93 -28.14 -18.78
CA VAL A 310 -29.00 -27.09 -18.32
C VAL A 310 -29.67 -25.72 -18.45
N VAL A 311 -29.62 -24.90 -17.39
CA VAL A 311 -30.25 -23.57 -17.37
C VAL A 311 -29.60 -22.63 -18.37
N LEU A 312 -28.26 -22.57 -18.39
CA LEU A 312 -27.47 -21.72 -19.28
C LEU A 312 -26.44 -22.55 -20.07
N ALA A 313 -26.63 -22.65 -21.38
CA ALA A 313 -25.69 -23.34 -22.27
C ALA A 313 -24.63 -22.35 -22.82
N LEU A 314 -23.36 -22.66 -22.60
CA LEU A 314 -22.24 -21.94 -23.22
C LEU A 314 -21.74 -22.75 -24.42
N SER A 315 -21.72 -22.15 -25.62
CA SER A 315 -21.10 -22.82 -26.77
C SER A 315 -19.59 -22.91 -26.59
N GLN A 316 -18.99 -24.02 -27.04
CA GLN A 316 -17.52 -24.16 -27.05
C GLN A 316 -16.84 -23.04 -27.84
N GLU A 317 -17.49 -22.55 -28.90
CA GLU A 317 -17.01 -21.43 -29.71
C GLU A 317 -16.92 -20.14 -28.90
N ARG A 318 -17.96 -19.78 -28.13
CA ARG A 318 -17.97 -18.58 -27.30
C ARG A 318 -16.94 -18.64 -26.17
N ARG A 319 -16.67 -19.83 -25.63
CA ARG A 319 -15.58 -20.03 -24.65
C ARG A 319 -14.20 -19.80 -25.27
N ARG A 320 -13.97 -20.34 -26.48
CA ARG A 320 -12.71 -20.16 -27.23
C ARG A 320 -12.50 -18.71 -27.64
N GLU A 321 -13.55 -18.01 -28.05
CA GLU A 321 -13.47 -16.58 -28.42
C GLU A 321 -13.04 -15.72 -27.24
N VAL A 322 -13.61 -15.96 -26.05
CA VAL A 322 -13.27 -15.22 -24.82
C VAL A 322 -11.85 -15.55 -24.34
N ASP A 323 -11.45 -16.82 -24.32
CA ASP A 323 -10.06 -17.23 -24.02
C ASP A 323 -9.06 -16.59 -25.01
N ALA A 324 -9.38 -16.59 -26.30
CA ALA A 324 -8.55 -15.96 -27.34
C ALA A 324 -8.52 -14.42 -27.25
N ALA A 325 -9.58 -13.77 -26.76
CA ALA A 325 -9.59 -12.33 -26.52
C ALA A 325 -8.71 -11.96 -25.33
N TRP A 326 -8.81 -12.71 -24.23
CA TRP A 326 -7.96 -12.55 -23.05
C TRP A 326 -6.48 -12.75 -23.36
N ARG A 327 -6.12 -13.85 -24.04
CA ARG A 327 -4.72 -14.10 -24.45
C ARG A 327 -4.16 -13.05 -25.40
N ARG A 328 -5.01 -12.38 -26.19
CA ARG A 328 -4.58 -11.29 -27.07
C ARG A 328 -4.26 -10.01 -26.30
N THR A 329 -4.96 -9.75 -25.19
CA THR A 329 -4.63 -8.66 -24.26
C THR A 329 -3.27 -8.92 -23.60
N ASP A 330 -3.03 -10.15 -23.15
CA ASP A 330 -1.74 -10.56 -22.57
C ASP A 330 -0.59 -10.50 -23.59
N ALA A 331 -0.81 -11.01 -24.81
CA ALA A 331 0.21 -11.00 -25.86
C ALA A 331 0.53 -9.58 -26.37
N LYS A 332 -0.43 -8.65 -26.39
CA LYS A 332 -0.18 -7.24 -26.71
C LYS A 332 0.66 -6.55 -25.63
N ALA A 333 0.50 -6.93 -24.37
CA ALA A 333 1.35 -6.47 -23.27
C ALA A 333 2.79 -7.01 -23.43
N GLU A 334 2.96 -8.30 -23.78
CA GLU A 334 4.27 -8.89 -24.04
C GLU A 334 4.99 -8.27 -25.26
N ILE A 335 4.27 -7.98 -26.35
CA ILE A 335 4.84 -7.32 -27.55
C ILE A 335 5.25 -5.88 -27.25
N SER A 336 4.47 -5.15 -26.46
CA SER A 336 4.81 -3.78 -26.03
C SER A 336 6.06 -3.77 -25.15
N HIS A 337 6.22 -4.77 -24.27
CA HIS A 337 7.45 -4.98 -23.49
C HIS A 337 8.65 -5.44 -24.33
N ALA A 338 8.45 -6.26 -25.36
CA ALA A 338 9.51 -6.66 -26.27
C ALA A 338 10.01 -5.48 -27.12
N ALA A 339 9.09 -4.65 -27.63
CA ALA A 339 9.42 -3.44 -28.38
C ALA A 339 10.19 -2.41 -27.56
N ALA A 340 9.88 -2.27 -26.27
CA ALA A 340 10.62 -1.40 -25.34
C ALA A 340 12.08 -1.87 -25.10
N ARG A 341 12.34 -3.19 -25.19
CA ARG A 341 13.71 -3.74 -25.04
C ARG A 341 14.58 -3.55 -26.28
N THR A 342 14.01 -3.52 -27.48
CA THR A 342 14.78 -3.42 -28.73
C THR A 342 15.30 -2.02 -29.05
N VAL A 343 14.81 -0.97 -28.37
CA VAL A 343 15.17 0.43 -28.69
C VAL A 343 16.42 0.91 -27.93
N SER A 344 17.04 0.08 -27.09
CA SER A 344 18.22 0.46 -26.26
C SER A 344 19.57 -0.12 -26.70
N GLY A 345 19.73 -0.57 -27.96
CA GLY A 345 21.02 -1.07 -28.45
C GLY A 345 21.25 -0.83 -29.93
N ASP A 346 22.02 0.19 -30.28
CA ASP A 346 22.43 0.45 -31.67
C ASP A 346 23.71 -0.31 -32.03
N SER A 347 23.70 -0.99 -33.18
CA SER A 347 24.85 -1.00 -34.08
C SER A 347 24.42 -1.17 -35.54
N VAL A 348 25.00 -0.33 -36.38
CA VAL A 348 24.79 -0.13 -37.82
C VAL A 348 25.33 -1.28 -38.67
N ALA A 349 24.55 -1.75 -39.67
CA ALA A 349 25.08 -2.21 -40.95
C ALA A 349 24.02 -2.16 -42.08
N GLU A 350 24.51 -1.71 -43.24
CA GLU A 350 23.82 -1.23 -44.44
C GLU A 350 23.24 -2.30 -45.42
N LYS A 351 22.34 -1.81 -46.29
CA LYS A 351 21.99 -2.19 -47.69
C LYS A 351 20.80 -3.12 -47.99
N GLY A 352 19.81 -2.54 -48.68
CA GLY A 352 19.52 -2.95 -50.08
C GLY A 352 18.10 -3.43 -50.45
N ALA A 353 17.23 -2.49 -50.82
CA ALA A 353 16.25 -2.49 -51.94
C ALA A 353 15.21 -3.63 -52.18
N ALA A 354 13.97 -3.15 -52.41
CA ALA A 354 13.01 -3.50 -53.50
C ALA A 354 11.72 -4.30 -53.18
N GLY A 355 10.59 -3.73 -53.63
CA GLY A 355 9.29 -4.36 -53.91
C GLY A 355 8.38 -4.54 -52.69
N GLY A 356 7.09 -4.19 -52.66
CA GLY A 356 6.10 -4.00 -53.72
C GLY A 356 4.81 -4.74 -53.32
N SER A 357 3.67 -4.06 -53.44
CA SER A 357 2.27 -4.53 -53.51
C SER A 357 1.51 -5.04 -52.27
N ASP A 358 0.39 -4.32 -52.02
CA ASP A 358 -0.99 -4.77 -51.78
C ASP A 358 -1.34 -5.74 -50.65
N LEU A 359 -2.25 -5.31 -49.77
CA LEU A 359 -3.63 -5.81 -49.76
C LEU A 359 -4.58 -4.91 -48.95
N ALA A 360 -5.84 -4.93 -49.36
CA ALA A 360 -6.83 -3.88 -49.24
C ALA A 360 -7.77 -3.98 -48.01
N GLN A 361 -8.40 -2.84 -47.75
CA GLN A 361 -9.76 -2.58 -47.21
C GLN A 361 -10.62 -3.77 -46.75
N VAL A 362 -11.16 -3.65 -45.52
CA VAL A 362 -12.61 -3.79 -45.26
C VAL A 362 -13.01 -2.79 -44.16
N ALA A 363 -13.91 -1.87 -44.50
CA ALA A 363 -14.60 -0.96 -43.59
C ALA A 363 -15.93 -1.57 -43.16
N LEU A 364 -16.30 -1.43 -41.88
CA LEU A 364 -17.70 -1.50 -41.39
C LEU A 364 -17.81 -0.68 -40.08
N GLU A 365 -18.37 0.52 -40.20
CA GLU A 365 -19.15 1.25 -39.19
C GLU A 365 -20.64 1.20 -39.65
N PRO A 366 -21.69 1.61 -38.89
CA PRO A 366 -21.75 2.28 -37.57
C PRO A 366 -22.86 1.72 -36.62
N ASP A 367 -22.96 2.24 -35.38
CA ASP A 367 -24.18 2.94 -34.89
C ASP A 367 -24.12 3.26 -33.38
N LEU A 368 -23.92 4.55 -33.10
CA LEU A 368 -24.14 5.22 -31.82
C LEU A 368 -25.54 5.87 -31.82
N VAL A 369 -26.38 5.54 -30.85
CA VAL A 369 -27.60 6.31 -30.55
C VAL A 369 -27.28 7.36 -29.48
N ARG A 370 -27.33 8.64 -29.87
CA ARG A 370 -27.39 9.81 -28.98
C ARG A 370 -28.85 10.12 -28.62
N ILE A 371 -29.08 10.59 -27.39
CA ILE A 371 -30.23 11.42 -27.04
C ILE A 371 -29.71 12.86 -26.82
N ALA A 372 -30.35 13.80 -27.51
CA ALA A 372 -30.15 15.26 -27.55
C ALA A 372 -30.56 15.94 -26.23
N ASP A 373 -30.43 17.25 -25.97
CA ASP A 373 -30.12 18.51 -26.67
C ASP A 373 -29.80 19.50 -25.48
N GLU A 374 -29.01 20.58 -25.55
CA GLU A 374 -29.39 21.87 -26.17
C GLU A 374 -28.16 22.79 -26.39
N ARG A 375 -28.01 23.21 -27.65
CA ARG A 375 -27.54 24.49 -28.30
C ARG A 375 -26.93 25.59 -27.38
N VAL A 376 -25.92 26.38 -27.79
CA VAL A 376 -25.78 27.27 -28.98
C VAL A 376 -24.27 27.67 -29.17
N PRO A 377 -23.85 28.43 -30.22
CA PRO A 377 -23.32 28.03 -31.53
C PRO A 377 -21.80 28.27 -31.75
N SER A 378 -21.31 27.67 -32.83
CA SER A 378 -19.97 27.76 -33.40
C SER A 378 -19.56 29.13 -33.96
N VAL A 379 -18.26 29.42 -33.92
CA VAL A 379 -17.58 30.34 -34.85
C VAL A 379 -16.33 29.67 -35.43
N VAL A 380 -16.47 29.30 -36.70
CA VAL A 380 -15.52 29.41 -37.82
C VAL A 380 -14.05 29.04 -37.59
N SER A 381 -13.70 27.91 -38.22
CA SER A 381 -12.37 27.47 -38.64
C SER A 381 -11.62 28.52 -39.47
N ARG A 382 -10.30 28.61 -39.25
CA ARG A 382 -9.38 29.11 -40.28
C ARG A 382 -8.06 28.36 -40.24
N GLU A 383 -7.62 28.04 -41.45
CA GLU A 383 -6.51 27.18 -41.85
C GLU A 383 -5.13 27.68 -41.38
N ALA A 384 -4.19 26.73 -41.37
CA ALA A 384 -2.76 26.90 -41.12
C ALA A 384 -2.08 27.94 -42.02
N PRO A 385 -0.85 28.33 -41.67
CA PRO A 385 0.25 28.03 -42.57
C PRO A 385 1.50 27.46 -41.89
N THR A 386 2.12 26.55 -42.62
CA THR A 386 3.50 26.08 -42.55
C THR A 386 4.50 27.19 -42.87
N ASP A 387 5.65 27.22 -42.18
CA ASP A 387 7.01 27.54 -42.68
C ASP A 387 7.96 27.38 -41.48
N ASP A 388 8.90 26.44 -41.49
CA ASP A 388 10.17 26.38 -42.22
C ASP A 388 11.27 27.26 -41.59
N LEU A 389 12.02 26.69 -40.64
CA LEU A 389 13.39 27.08 -40.33
C LEU A 389 14.17 25.86 -39.85
N THR A 390 14.82 25.18 -40.80
CA THR A 390 16.02 24.40 -40.52
C THR A 390 17.24 25.17 -41.01
N ARG A 391 18.36 25.02 -40.28
CA ARG A 391 19.76 25.07 -40.75
C ARG A 391 20.58 26.36 -40.56
N ALA A 392 21.27 26.42 -39.42
CA ALA A 392 22.58 27.04 -39.13
C ALA A 392 22.87 26.65 -37.65
N ASP A 393 23.89 25.95 -37.21
CA ASP A 393 25.30 25.92 -37.59
C ASP A 393 25.93 24.54 -37.26
N GLU A 394 26.40 23.82 -38.28
CA GLU A 394 27.40 22.76 -38.17
C GLU A 394 28.56 23.11 -39.12
N GLU A 395 29.33 24.13 -38.77
CA GLU A 395 30.64 24.41 -39.38
C GLU A 395 31.56 25.05 -38.34
N LEU A 396 32.07 24.26 -37.37
CA LEU A 396 33.15 24.72 -36.51
C LEU A 396 33.89 23.60 -35.76
N MET A 397 34.28 22.52 -36.42
CA MET A 397 35.35 21.64 -35.90
C MET A 397 36.01 20.84 -37.04
N THR A 398 37.07 21.39 -37.66
CA THR A 398 38.18 20.57 -38.19
C THR A 398 39.51 21.30 -38.10
N ALA A 399 40.52 20.54 -37.65
CA ALA A 399 41.97 20.68 -37.82
C ALA A 399 42.81 21.59 -36.87
N ASP A 400 43.44 20.86 -35.94
CA ASP A 400 44.87 20.82 -35.57
C ASP A 400 45.52 21.88 -34.66
N GLY A 401 45.95 21.44 -33.47
CA GLY A 401 46.97 22.14 -32.67
C GLY A 401 47.25 21.68 -31.22
N PHE A 402 47.93 20.54 -31.05
CA PHE A 402 48.91 20.20 -29.97
C PHE A 402 48.42 19.87 -28.52
N PRO A 403 49.26 19.24 -27.65
CA PRO A 403 49.56 17.81 -27.54
C PRO A 403 49.24 17.23 -26.13
N GLY A 404 49.44 15.92 -25.94
CA GLY A 404 49.10 15.21 -24.71
C GLY A 404 49.74 15.72 -23.41
N ALA A 405 48.96 15.64 -22.33
CA ALA A 405 49.41 15.59 -20.95
C ALA A 405 48.40 14.80 -20.11
N THR A 406 48.95 13.99 -19.20
CA THR A 406 48.40 13.12 -18.16
C THR A 406 47.25 13.75 -17.34
N PRO A 407 46.34 12.94 -16.76
CA PRO A 407 45.19 13.44 -15.99
C PRO A 407 45.65 14.14 -14.70
N PRO A 408 44.98 15.23 -14.28
CA PRO A 408 45.35 15.92 -13.05
C PRO A 408 44.90 15.14 -11.82
N GLU A 409 45.75 15.16 -10.80
CA GLU A 409 45.48 14.70 -9.44
C GLU A 409 44.33 15.50 -8.79
N PRO A 410 43.64 14.92 -7.77
CA PRO A 410 42.51 15.56 -7.12
C PRO A 410 43.00 16.63 -6.15
N GLY A 411 42.68 17.89 -6.45
CA GLY A 411 42.89 19.01 -5.54
C GLY A 411 42.06 20.21 -5.97
N GLY A 412 41.16 20.66 -5.09
CA GLY A 412 40.36 21.87 -5.25
C GLY A 412 38.86 21.66 -5.08
N ASP A 413 38.44 21.47 -3.84
CA ASP A 413 37.29 22.14 -3.22
C ASP A 413 35.98 22.16 -4.02
N GLY A 414 35.46 20.96 -4.32
CA GLY A 414 34.03 20.80 -4.56
C GLY A 414 33.27 20.77 -3.23
N GLU A 415 33.05 21.93 -2.61
CA GLU A 415 32.09 22.02 -1.51
C GLU A 415 30.70 21.67 -2.08
N ALA A 416 30.20 20.49 -1.68
CA ALA A 416 28.78 20.21 -1.74
C ALA A 416 28.04 21.37 -1.04
N PHE A 417 26.94 21.84 -1.62
CA PHE A 417 26.05 22.84 -1.02
C PHE A 417 25.38 22.28 0.24
N ALA A 418 26.16 22.03 1.29
CA ALA A 418 25.68 21.82 2.64
C ALA A 418 25.26 23.19 3.17
N ASP A 419 23.98 23.34 3.54
CA ASP A 419 23.52 24.52 4.27
C ASP A 419 24.40 24.68 5.52
N PRO A 420 25.15 25.79 5.68
CA PRO A 420 26.06 26.00 6.81
C PRO A 420 25.33 26.15 8.16
N SER A 421 23.99 26.10 8.18
CA SER A 421 23.19 25.98 9.41
C SER A 421 22.95 24.53 9.87
N LEU A 422 23.36 23.51 9.10
CA LEU A 422 23.30 22.08 9.46
C LEU A 422 24.38 21.64 10.46
N THR A 423 25.32 22.51 10.79
CA THR A 423 26.44 22.18 11.69
C THR A 423 26.15 22.65 13.11
N THR A 424 25.55 21.80 13.96
CA THR A 424 25.86 21.65 15.41
C THR A 424 24.88 20.71 16.17
N VAL A 425 24.43 19.61 15.57
CA VAL A 425 23.92 18.48 16.37
C VAL A 425 25.05 17.47 16.50
N ALA A 426 25.44 17.16 17.73
CA ALA A 426 26.60 16.34 18.06
C ALA A 426 26.55 14.99 17.31
N GLN A 427 27.60 14.71 16.54
CA GLN A 427 27.77 13.41 15.88
C GLN A 427 28.12 12.34 16.91
N GLY A 428 27.09 11.76 17.53
CA GLY A 428 27.25 10.57 18.37
C GLY A 428 27.82 9.38 17.58
N PRO A 429 28.66 8.53 18.18
CA PRO A 429 29.17 7.34 17.50
C PRO A 429 28.02 6.36 17.16
N PHE A 430 28.24 5.49 16.18
CA PHE A 430 27.43 4.27 16.02
C PHE A 430 27.59 3.37 17.25
N ALA A 431 26.64 2.44 17.45
CA ALA A 431 26.77 1.45 18.53
C ALA A 431 28.04 0.61 18.32
N PRO A 432 28.70 0.14 19.40
CA PRO A 432 29.79 -0.81 19.26
C PRO A 432 29.23 -2.10 18.64
N VAL A 433 30.03 -2.77 17.80
CA VAL A 433 29.68 -4.08 17.23
C VAL A 433 29.93 -5.19 18.26
N PRO A 434 29.13 -6.27 18.30
CA PRO A 434 29.36 -7.36 19.25
C PRO A 434 30.59 -8.19 18.84
N ASP A 435 31.53 -8.36 19.75
CA ASP A 435 32.70 -9.25 19.57
C ASP A 435 32.45 -10.68 20.09
N PHE A 436 31.30 -10.88 20.74
CA PHE A 436 30.88 -12.13 21.41
C PHE A 436 31.85 -12.60 22.51
N VAL A 437 32.64 -11.68 23.05
CA VAL A 437 33.50 -11.87 24.22
C VAL A 437 32.98 -11.04 25.39
N GLU A 438 32.72 -9.76 25.15
CA GLU A 438 32.11 -8.86 26.12
C GLU A 438 30.67 -8.54 25.70
N PHE A 439 29.73 -8.68 26.65
CA PHE A 439 28.34 -8.36 26.39
C PHE A 439 28.15 -6.85 26.29
N VAL A 440 27.60 -6.38 25.18
CA VAL A 440 27.21 -4.97 25.00
C VAL A 440 25.78 -4.77 25.48
N ASP A 441 25.57 -3.87 26.44
CA ASP A 441 24.23 -3.41 26.84
C ASP A 441 23.74 -2.31 25.88
N TYR A 442 23.13 -2.72 24.77
CA TYR A 442 22.61 -1.81 23.76
C TYR A 442 21.46 -0.93 24.26
N LEU A 443 20.70 -1.37 25.26
CA LEU A 443 19.64 -0.55 25.86
C LEU A 443 20.24 0.58 26.70
N ALA A 444 21.30 0.30 27.48
CA ALA A 444 22.05 1.33 28.18
C ALA A 444 22.75 2.28 27.19
N TRP A 445 23.35 1.74 26.12
CA TRP A 445 23.93 2.55 25.04
C TRP A 445 22.87 3.48 24.42
N TYR A 446 21.71 2.94 24.04
CA TYR A 446 20.60 3.69 23.45
C TYR A 446 20.11 4.80 24.40
N ARG A 447 19.87 4.46 25.66
CA ARG A 447 19.48 5.46 26.67
C ARG A 447 20.55 6.53 26.89
N GLY A 448 21.82 6.19 26.73
CA GLY A 448 22.94 7.13 26.80
C GLY A 448 23.11 8.00 25.56
N SER A 449 22.85 7.46 24.36
CA SER A 449 23.01 8.15 23.09
C SER A 449 21.82 9.06 22.74
N VAL A 450 20.63 8.75 23.29
CA VAL A 450 19.38 9.52 23.11
C VAL A 450 19.20 10.59 24.19
N ARG A 451 19.90 10.49 25.32
CA ARG A 451 19.92 11.56 26.33
C ARG A 451 20.67 12.77 25.79
N GLY A 452 19.93 13.70 25.21
CA GLY A 452 20.40 15.07 25.12
C GLY A 452 20.59 15.66 26.52
N ASP A 453 21.50 16.62 26.68
CA ASP A 453 21.71 17.37 27.93
C ASP A 453 20.53 18.31 28.29
N THR A 454 19.33 18.06 27.75
CA THR A 454 18.17 18.92 28.00
C THR A 454 17.67 18.77 29.42
N THR A 455 17.66 19.88 30.16
CA THR A 455 17.04 19.96 31.48
C THR A 455 15.54 20.25 31.40
N ASP A 456 15.02 20.57 30.21
CA ASP A 456 13.60 20.85 29.93
C ASP A 456 13.07 19.82 28.92
N ASP A 457 12.75 18.64 29.45
CA ASP A 457 12.28 17.48 28.68
C ASP A 457 10.76 17.46 28.55
N ALA A 458 10.27 17.42 27.31
CA ALA A 458 8.86 17.35 26.95
C ALA A 458 8.19 16.03 27.33
N ASN A 459 8.95 14.95 27.48
CA ASN A 459 8.39 13.64 27.82
C ASN A 459 7.60 13.67 29.13
N ALA A 460 8.11 14.34 30.17
CA ALA A 460 7.38 14.48 31.43
C ALA A 460 6.04 15.22 31.25
N ALA A 461 5.95 16.18 30.33
CA ALA A 461 4.72 16.89 30.01
C ALA A 461 3.75 16.00 29.23
N TYR A 462 4.21 15.26 28.22
CA TYR A 462 3.39 14.29 27.48
C TYR A 462 2.88 13.17 28.38
N ALA A 463 3.73 12.65 29.26
CA ALA A 463 3.40 11.63 30.24
C ALA A 463 2.34 12.08 31.26
N ALA A 464 1.94 13.36 31.31
CA ALA A 464 0.80 13.77 32.12
C ALA A 464 -0.56 13.36 31.53
N PHE A 465 -0.64 13.13 30.21
CA PHE A 465 -1.91 12.88 29.52
C PHE A 465 -1.87 11.79 28.43
N ILE A 466 -0.70 11.35 28.00
CA ILE A 466 -0.52 10.18 27.13
C ILE A 466 -0.14 8.98 28.00
N GLU A 467 -0.86 7.86 27.89
CA GLU A 467 -0.55 6.62 28.63
C GLU A 467 0.86 6.13 28.32
N GLN A 468 1.61 5.77 29.37
CA GLN A 468 2.96 5.22 29.26
C GLN A 468 2.95 3.69 29.45
N PRO A 469 3.95 2.94 28.92
CA PRO A 469 3.90 1.47 28.88
C PRO A 469 3.94 0.81 30.26
N ASN A 470 4.48 1.52 31.25
CA ASN A 470 4.67 1.07 32.62
C ASN A 470 3.57 1.56 33.58
N GLU A 471 2.57 2.27 33.08
CA GLU A 471 1.45 2.74 33.88
C GLU A 471 0.31 1.72 33.90
N THR A 472 -0.36 1.61 35.05
CA THR A 472 -1.58 0.81 35.13
C THR A 472 -2.66 1.44 34.23
N PRO A 473 -3.29 0.67 33.32
CA PRO A 473 -4.35 1.18 32.45
C PRO A 473 -5.48 1.85 33.26
N GLY A 474 -5.98 2.99 32.78
CA GLY A 474 -7.08 3.73 33.42
C GLY A 474 -6.68 4.60 34.61
N THR A 475 -5.39 4.81 34.86
CA THR A 475 -4.89 5.79 35.86
C THR A 475 -5.07 7.24 35.41
N LYS A 476 -5.15 7.48 34.10
CA LYS A 476 -5.43 8.79 33.49
C LYS A 476 -6.89 8.89 33.06
N PRO A 477 -7.49 10.10 33.04
CA PRO A 477 -8.79 10.30 32.43
C PRO A 477 -8.77 9.84 30.97
N PRO A 478 -9.75 9.05 30.51
CA PRO A 478 -9.81 8.63 29.11
C PRO A 478 -9.95 9.88 28.24
N TRP A 479 -9.33 9.84 27.06
CA TRP A 479 -9.48 10.91 26.10
C TRP A 479 -10.94 11.01 25.65
N PRO A 480 -11.47 12.23 25.45
CA PRO A 480 -12.72 12.38 24.72
C PRO A 480 -12.54 11.86 23.29
N ASP A 481 -13.64 11.49 22.65
CA ASP A 481 -13.62 11.13 21.24
C ASP A 481 -13.21 12.37 20.41
N LEU A 482 -12.13 12.25 19.63
CA LEU A 482 -11.53 13.35 18.87
C LEU A 482 -12.13 13.47 17.47
N LYS A 483 -13.46 13.65 17.38
CA LYS A 483 -14.17 13.85 16.11
C LYS A 483 -13.85 15.20 15.47
N ASN A 484 -13.37 15.18 14.23
CA ASN A 484 -13.05 16.36 13.44
C ASN A 484 -13.00 16.03 11.93
N MET A 485 -12.71 17.03 11.10
CA MET A 485 -12.56 16.91 9.64
C MET A 485 -11.61 15.80 9.15
N PHE A 486 -10.68 15.30 9.97
CA PHE A 486 -9.74 14.22 9.60
C PHE A 486 -10.18 12.82 10.07
N THR A 487 -11.16 12.75 10.97
CA THR A 487 -11.67 11.51 11.56
C THR A 487 -13.13 11.25 11.17
N ASP A 488 -13.76 12.16 10.45
CA ASP A 488 -15.09 11.98 9.91
C ASP A 488 -15.13 10.79 8.92
N GLU A 489 -16.28 10.16 8.80
CA GLU A 489 -16.53 9.08 7.84
C GLU A 489 -16.52 9.59 6.40
N SER A 490 -16.88 10.86 6.19
CA SER A 490 -16.83 11.57 4.90
C SER A 490 -16.04 12.88 5.05
N PRO A 491 -14.70 12.80 5.19
CA PRO A 491 -13.89 13.99 5.33
C PRO A 491 -14.00 14.85 4.06
N PRO A 492 -13.88 16.18 4.17
CA PRO A 492 -13.89 17.05 3.00
C PRO A 492 -12.74 16.66 2.05
N PRO A 493 -12.91 16.84 0.72
CA PRO A 493 -11.92 16.42 -0.28
C PRO A 493 -10.57 17.15 -0.13
N TYR A 494 -10.56 18.27 0.58
CA TYR A 494 -9.38 19.02 0.97
C TYR A 494 -9.64 19.76 2.29
N PRO A 495 -8.58 20.17 3.01
CA PRO A 495 -8.73 21.04 4.18
C PRO A 495 -9.53 22.31 3.87
N SER A 496 -10.61 22.52 4.62
CA SER A 496 -11.54 23.63 4.41
C SER A 496 -12.08 24.16 5.73
N PRO A 497 -12.53 25.42 5.76
CA PRO A 497 -13.22 25.97 6.93
C PRO A 497 -14.45 25.14 7.31
N TRP A 498 -14.70 25.00 8.60
CA TRP A 498 -15.92 24.35 9.12
C TRP A 498 -16.59 25.20 10.18
N SER A 499 -17.94 25.18 10.21
CA SER A 499 -18.71 25.96 11.16
C SER A 499 -19.26 25.07 12.29
N PRO A 500 -19.33 25.56 13.54
CA PRO A 500 -19.99 24.83 14.63
C PRO A 500 -21.47 24.52 14.39
N GLN A 501 -22.12 25.27 13.50
CA GLN A 501 -23.54 25.09 13.17
C GLN A 501 -23.74 23.91 12.21
N ASP A 502 -22.82 23.74 11.25
CA ASP A 502 -22.88 22.68 10.25
C ASP A 502 -22.31 21.35 10.79
N HIS A 503 -21.38 21.44 11.75
CA HIS A 503 -20.72 20.29 12.39
C HIS A 503 -20.80 20.36 13.93
N PRO A 504 -22.01 20.24 14.52
CA PRO A 504 -22.19 20.31 15.97
C PRO A 504 -21.42 19.20 16.72
N GLU A 505 -21.25 18.03 16.11
CA GLU A 505 -20.47 16.92 16.67
C GLU A 505 -18.96 17.21 16.72
N TRP A 506 -18.41 17.95 15.74
CA TRP A 506 -17.03 18.42 15.79
C TRP A 506 -16.88 19.53 16.83
N GLU A 507 -17.89 20.41 16.98
CA GLU A 507 -17.90 21.43 18.03
C GLU A 507 -17.92 20.80 19.44
N ASP A 508 -18.76 19.80 19.67
CA ASP A 508 -18.83 19.09 20.96
C ASP A 508 -17.48 18.44 21.28
N SER A 509 -16.86 17.77 20.30
CA SER A 509 -15.51 17.20 20.45
C SER A 509 -14.46 18.28 20.70
N TYR A 510 -14.52 19.40 19.97
CA TYR A 510 -13.64 20.56 20.13
C TYR A 510 -13.68 21.09 21.57
N GLN A 511 -14.86 21.27 22.14
CA GLN A 511 -15.05 21.75 23.52
C GLN A 511 -14.58 20.72 24.54
N ALA A 512 -14.95 19.44 24.36
CA ALA A 512 -14.58 18.36 25.28
C ALA A 512 -13.07 18.08 25.32
N SER A 513 -12.37 18.29 24.20
CA SER A 513 -10.92 18.04 24.05
C SER A 513 -10.04 19.26 24.30
N LYS A 514 -10.61 20.43 24.63
CA LYS A 514 -9.84 21.67 24.78
C LYS A 514 -8.69 21.56 25.79
N TRP A 515 -8.97 21.01 26.97
CA TRP A 515 -7.96 20.83 28.02
C TRP A 515 -6.79 19.94 27.56
N LEU A 516 -7.09 18.90 26.78
CA LEU A 516 -6.10 17.96 26.27
C LEU A 516 -5.20 18.61 25.21
N LYS A 517 -5.79 19.41 24.30
CA LYS A 517 -5.05 20.18 23.30
C LYS A 517 -4.22 21.30 23.92
N ASP A 518 -4.71 21.92 25.00
CA ASP A 518 -3.94 22.92 25.76
C ASP A 518 -2.73 22.26 26.45
N MET A 519 -2.90 21.07 27.06
CA MET A 519 -1.77 20.30 27.59
C MET A 519 -0.77 19.89 26.50
N PHE A 520 -1.25 19.50 25.32
CA PHE A 520 -0.38 19.20 24.18
C PHE A 520 0.41 20.43 23.73
N ARG A 521 -0.24 21.60 23.63
CA ARG A 521 0.43 22.86 23.32
C ARG A 521 1.47 23.23 24.37
N ASP A 522 1.15 23.09 25.64
CA ASP A 522 2.10 23.36 26.73
C ASP A 522 3.30 22.39 26.70
N ALA A 523 3.08 21.12 26.31
CA ALA A 523 4.15 20.15 26.15
C ALA A 523 5.06 20.48 24.96
N THR A 524 4.52 20.99 23.84
CA THR A 524 5.33 21.33 22.65
C THR A 524 6.17 22.60 22.83
N LEU A 525 5.93 23.39 23.89
CA LEU A 525 6.76 24.57 24.22
C LEU A 525 8.11 24.22 24.86
N ARG A 526 8.29 22.96 25.28
CA ARG A 526 9.53 22.46 25.90
C ARG A 526 10.67 22.42 24.88
N ALA A 527 11.90 22.56 25.36
CA ALA A 527 13.06 22.71 24.47
C ALA A 527 13.55 21.39 23.87
N GLY A 528 13.47 20.28 24.62
CA GLY A 528 13.93 18.98 24.16
C GLY A 528 12.96 17.86 24.48
N TYR A 529 13.15 16.72 23.85
CA TYR A 529 12.34 15.53 24.03
C TYR A 529 13.22 14.30 24.15
N ILE A 530 13.14 13.62 25.30
CA ILE A 530 13.77 12.33 25.52
C ILE A 530 12.69 11.27 25.41
N SER A 531 12.68 10.52 24.31
CA SER A 531 11.70 9.47 24.07
C SER A 531 11.64 8.46 25.23
N PRO A 532 10.44 8.16 25.78
CA PRO A 532 10.26 7.08 26.75
C PRO A 532 10.32 5.75 26.02
N SER A 533 11.53 5.34 25.70
CA SER A 533 11.81 4.04 25.10
C SER A 533 11.89 2.98 26.20
N GLU A 534 10.73 2.50 26.63
CA GLU A 534 10.65 1.36 27.55
C GLU A 534 10.57 0.05 26.75
N PRO A 535 11.38 -0.96 27.11
CA PRO A 535 11.27 -2.26 26.47
C PRO A 535 9.93 -2.92 26.81
N ALA A 536 9.47 -3.81 25.93
CA ALA A 536 8.33 -4.66 26.21
C ALA A 536 8.51 -5.43 27.55
N PRO A 537 7.41 -5.72 28.27
CA PRO A 537 7.47 -6.53 29.49
C PRO A 537 8.12 -7.89 29.22
N LEU A 538 9.01 -8.31 30.13
CA LEU A 538 9.64 -9.62 30.07
C LEU A 538 8.64 -10.73 30.44
N ASP A 539 8.74 -11.87 29.76
CA ASP A 539 8.09 -13.11 30.12
C ASP A 539 8.83 -13.74 31.32
N PRO A 540 8.24 -13.73 32.53
CA PRO A 540 8.89 -14.27 33.72
C PRO A 540 9.05 -15.79 33.68
N SER A 541 8.43 -16.48 32.70
CA SER A 541 8.59 -17.93 32.50
C SER A 541 9.77 -18.30 31.60
N ASP A 542 10.36 -17.32 30.90
CA ASP A 542 11.54 -17.48 30.06
C ASP A 542 12.78 -16.96 30.81
N PRO A 543 13.63 -17.84 31.37
CA PRO A 543 14.81 -17.43 32.14
C PRO A 543 15.88 -16.73 31.30
N ASP A 544 15.80 -16.83 29.97
CA ASP A 544 16.70 -16.18 29.03
C ASP A 544 16.11 -14.89 28.45
N ASP A 545 14.92 -14.48 28.93
CA ASP A 545 14.29 -13.26 28.47
C ASP A 545 15.08 -12.02 28.89
N ARG A 546 15.32 -11.14 27.92
CA ARG A 546 15.92 -9.83 28.17
C ARG A 546 15.28 -8.77 27.28
N PRO A 547 15.34 -7.50 27.70
CA PRO A 547 14.95 -6.38 26.86
C PRO A 547 15.69 -6.40 25.52
N LEU A 548 14.96 -6.19 24.43
CA LEU A 548 15.50 -5.97 23.08
C LEU A 548 15.13 -4.58 22.61
N LEU A 549 16.06 -3.91 21.92
CA LEU A 549 15.77 -2.65 21.24
C LEU A 549 14.65 -2.80 20.20
N LEU A 550 14.59 -3.94 19.52
CA LEU A 550 13.52 -4.26 18.56
C LEU A 550 12.13 -4.32 19.23
N GLY A 551 12.08 -4.62 20.52
CA GLY A 551 10.87 -4.65 21.33
C GLY A 551 10.59 -3.35 22.09
N ILE A 552 11.25 -2.23 21.77
CA ILE A 552 10.95 -0.93 22.40
C ILE A 552 9.53 -0.50 22.03
N LEU A 553 8.76 -0.14 23.06
CA LEU A 553 7.42 0.39 22.91
C LEU A 553 7.49 1.90 22.65
N LEU A 554 6.75 2.35 21.64
CA LEU A 554 6.60 3.76 21.26
C LEU A 554 5.14 4.19 21.43
N PRO A 555 4.58 4.15 22.65
CA PRO A 555 3.14 4.31 22.91
C PRO A 555 2.61 5.70 22.53
N ASN A 556 3.48 6.71 22.51
CA ASN A 556 3.07 8.09 22.36
C ASN A 556 2.70 8.46 20.92
N LEU A 557 3.13 7.67 19.94
CA LEU A 557 3.03 8.05 18.51
C LEU A 557 1.59 8.13 18.00
N SER A 558 0.71 7.22 18.42
CA SER A 558 -0.70 7.26 18.04
C SER A 558 -1.40 8.48 18.64
N GLY A 559 -1.10 8.79 19.91
CA GLY A 559 -1.59 9.96 20.62
C GLY A 559 -1.14 11.27 19.97
N HIS A 560 0.15 11.38 19.64
CA HIS A 560 0.71 12.53 18.91
C HIS A 560 -0.03 12.79 17.59
N ARG A 561 -0.19 11.76 16.74
CA ARG A 561 -0.90 11.88 15.45
C ARG A 561 -2.35 12.32 15.62
N ALA A 562 -3.04 11.79 16.63
CA ALA A 562 -4.43 12.14 16.89
C ALA A 562 -4.56 13.60 17.36
N LEU A 563 -3.66 14.06 18.23
CA LEU A 563 -3.64 15.44 18.72
C LEU A 563 -3.20 16.44 17.64
N ALA A 564 -2.22 16.09 16.80
CA ALA A 564 -1.80 16.92 15.67
C ALA A 564 -3.00 17.19 14.74
N LYS A 565 -3.75 16.15 14.36
CA LYS A 565 -4.98 16.30 13.57
C LYS A 565 -6.03 17.17 14.26
N ALA A 566 -6.29 16.92 15.55
CA ALA A 566 -7.27 17.71 16.31
C ALA A 566 -6.88 19.19 16.39
N VAL A 567 -5.61 19.50 16.66
CA VAL A 567 -5.10 20.89 16.71
C VAL A 567 -5.15 21.57 15.34
N ILE A 568 -4.85 20.87 14.25
CA ILE A 568 -4.99 21.45 12.90
C ILE A 568 -6.45 21.69 12.56
N ALA A 569 -7.35 20.78 12.93
CA ALA A 569 -8.78 20.96 12.73
C ALA A 569 -9.30 22.19 13.48
N ASP A 570 -8.81 22.47 14.69
CA ASP A 570 -9.14 23.71 15.42
C ASP A 570 -8.77 24.96 14.62
N GLY A 571 -7.64 24.94 13.91
CA GLY A 571 -7.19 26.04 13.05
C GLY A 571 -8.20 26.38 11.96
N TRP A 572 -8.92 25.39 11.45
CA TRP A 572 -9.96 25.54 10.42
C TRP A 572 -11.34 25.95 10.96
N ARG A 573 -11.50 26.04 12.27
CA ARG A 573 -12.79 26.38 12.90
C ARG A 573 -13.21 27.81 12.56
N ALA A 574 -14.30 27.95 11.80
CA ALA A 574 -14.87 29.21 11.36
C ALA A 574 -16.05 29.66 12.24
N GLY A 575 -15.81 29.83 13.54
CA GLY A 575 -16.86 30.15 14.52
C GLY A 575 -17.64 31.45 14.23
N ASN A 576 -17.03 32.39 13.50
CA ASN A 576 -17.63 33.68 13.11
C ASN A 576 -17.74 33.83 11.58
N GLY A 577 -17.76 32.72 10.83
CA GLY A 577 -17.91 32.71 9.36
C GLY A 577 -16.60 32.60 8.57
N ALA A 578 -15.43 32.80 9.21
CA ALA A 578 -14.12 32.51 8.64
C ALA A 578 -13.16 31.97 9.73
N PRO A 579 -12.15 31.16 9.37
CA PRO A 579 -11.09 30.76 10.30
C PRO A 579 -10.30 31.97 10.81
N ASP A 580 -9.85 31.92 12.07
CA ASP A 580 -8.99 32.95 12.64
C ASP A 580 -7.52 32.72 12.20
N PRO A 581 -6.88 33.68 11.51
CA PRO A 581 -5.49 33.55 11.06
C PRO A 581 -4.51 33.24 12.19
N GLN A 582 -4.70 33.82 13.38
CA GLN A 582 -3.80 33.59 14.52
C GLN A 582 -3.99 32.20 15.11
N ASN A 583 -5.23 31.70 15.14
CA ASN A 583 -5.49 30.34 15.57
C ASN A 583 -4.88 29.33 14.58
N MET A 584 -5.01 29.58 13.27
CA MET A 584 -4.38 28.75 12.24
C MET A 584 -2.85 28.70 12.39
N ILE A 585 -2.19 29.85 12.53
CA ILE A 585 -0.74 29.94 12.75
C ILE A 585 -0.32 29.23 14.05
N GLY A 586 -1.07 29.44 15.14
CA GLY A 586 -0.82 28.81 16.42
C GLY A 586 -0.94 27.28 16.39
N SER A 587 -1.88 26.76 15.60
CA SER A 587 -2.02 25.32 15.35
C SER A 587 -0.81 24.75 14.61
N TRP A 588 -0.30 25.44 13.60
CA TRP A 588 0.92 25.02 12.89
C TRP A 588 2.14 25.03 13.79
N GLU A 589 2.37 26.11 14.55
CA GLU A 589 3.48 26.18 15.50
C GLU A 589 3.41 25.00 16.50
N THR A 590 2.23 24.73 17.04
CA THR A 590 2.01 23.65 18.00
C THR A 590 2.43 22.30 17.39
N VAL A 591 1.95 21.99 16.18
CA VAL A 591 2.23 20.70 15.53
C VAL A 591 3.66 20.60 15.03
N LEU A 592 4.24 21.65 14.45
CA LEU A 592 5.63 21.65 13.99
C LEU A 592 6.62 21.45 15.15
N ARG A 593 6.34 22.04 16.32
CA ARG A 593 7.14 21.79 17.53
C ARG A 593 6.99 20.35 18.03
N GLY A 594 5.77 19.80 18.02
CA GLY A 594 5.53 18.39 18.35
C GLY A 594 6.25 17.44 17.39
N ALA A 595 6.21 17.73 16.10
CA ALA A 595 6.95 16.99 15.08
C ALA A 595 8.47 17.06 15.31
N ALA A 596 8.99 18.25 15.67
CA ALA A 596 10.39 18.43 16.01
C ALA A 596 10.81 17.60 17.24
N HIS A 597 9.94 17.43 18.23
CA HIS A 597 10.19 16.51 19.35
C HIS A 597 10.32 15.07 18.88
N LEU A 598 9.39 14.57 18.06
CA LEU A 598 9.47 13.20 17.52
C LEU A 598 10.73 13.01 16.66
N GLN A 599 11.13 14.05 15.94
CA GLN A 599 12.37 14.08 15.17
C GLN A 599 13.62 14.23 16.05
N GLN A 600 13.55 14.33 17.39
CA GLN A 600 14.71 14.15 18.27
C GLN A 600 14.90 12.67 18.67
N GLY A 601 13.87 11.83 18.48
CA GLY A 601 13.94 10.39 18.74
C GLY A 601 14.92 9.68 17.81
N SER A 602 15.48 8.56 18.26
CA SER A 602 16.51 7.81 17.52
C SER A 602 15.98 6.73 16.60
N THR A 603 14.69 6.40 16.66
CA THR A 603 14.11 5.37 15.80
C THR A 603 13.62 5.95 14.47
N LEU A 604 13.64 5.11 13.42
CA LEU A 604 13.06 5.48 12.13
C LEU A 604 11.56 5.79 12.23
N ILE A 605 10.84 5.07 13.09
CA ILE A 605 9.39 5.18 13.25
C ILE A 605 9.01 6.55 13.81
N GLU A 606 9.71 7.03 14.85
CA GLU A 606 9.48 8.37 15.43
C GLU A 606 9.69 9.46 14.38
N GLU A 607 10.76 9.35 13.60
CA GLU A 607 11.03 10.33 12.54
C GLU A 607 9.96 10.31 11.44
N LEU A 608 9.51 9.13 11.01
CA LEU A 608 8.42 9.00 10.03
C LEU A 608 7.12 9.63 10.54
N VAL A 609 6.84 9.54 11.85
CA VAL A 609 5.68 10.20 12.45
C VAL A 609 5.86 11.72 12.44
N GLY A 610 7.04 12.23 12.83
CA GLY A 610 7.32 13.66 12.78
C GLY A 610 7.25 14.23 11.35
N VAL A 611 7.78 13.51 10.36
CA VAL A 611 7.64 13.85 8.94
C VAL A 611 6.18 13.92 8.51
N ALA A 612 5.36 12.95 8.92
CA ALA A 612 3.93 12.96 8.59
C ALA A 612 3.17 14.15 9.22
N GLU A 613 3.53 14.55 10.44
CA GLU A 613 2.97 15.73 11.11
C GLU A 613 3.40 17.04 10.45
N GLN A 614 4.66 17.15 10.01
CA GLN A 614 5.13 18.28 9.19
C GLN A 614 4.37 18.36 7.85
N SER A 615 4.25 17.24 7.13
CA SER A 615 3.51 17.21 5.86
C SER A 615 2.03 17.58 6.04
N LEU A 616 1.41 17.21 7.18
CA LEU A 616 0.06 17.64 7.52
C LEU A 616 -0.01 19.18 7.62
N VAL A 617 0.94 19.82 8.31
CA VAL A 617 1.00 21.29 8.42
C VAL A 617 1.21 21.93 7.05
N GLN A 618 2.16 21.45 6.26
CA GLN A 618 2.50 22.01 4.94
C GLN A 618 1.31 21.98 3.98
N GLU A 619 0.58 20.86 3.92
CA GLU A 619 -0.65 20.75 3.12
C GLU A 619 -1.72 21.74 3.59
N ASN A 620 -1.96 21.81 4.91
CA ASN A 620 -2.95 22.73 5.48
C ASN A 620 -2.56 24.20 5.30
N ALA A 621 -1.27 24.53 5.34
CA ALA A 621 -0.77 25.87 5.06
C ALA A 621 -1.04 26.30 3.61
N ARG A 622 -0.76 25.43 2.64
CA ARG A 622 -1.07 25.71 1.23
C ARG A 622 -2.58 25.90 1.02
N TRP A 623 -3.41 25.05 1.63
CA TRP A 623 -4.86 25.23 1.55
C TRP A 623 -5.36 26.49 2.28
N ALA A 624 -4.80 26.84 3.45
CA ALA A 624 -5.16 28.07 4.15
C ALA A 624 -4.83 29.31 3.31
N LEU A 625 -3.68 29.31 2.62
CA LEU A 625 -3.33 30.36 1.66
C LEU A 625 -4.31 30.41 0.48
N ALA A 626 -4.68 29.26 -0.08
CA ALA A 626 -5.61 29.17 -1.22
C ALA A 626 -7.05 29.58 -0.87
N GLN A 627 -7.46 29.33 0.37
CA GLN A 627 -8.78 29.68 0.90
C GLN A 627 -8.85 31.13 1.42
N GLY A 628 -7.77 31.90 1.31
CA GLY A 628 -7.75 33.30 1.76
C GLY A 628 -7.87 33.43 3.28
N VAL A 629 -7.30 32.51 4.06
CA VAL A 629 -7.27 32.64 5.54
C VAL A 629 -6.43 33.86 5.97
N PHE A 630 -5.53 34.36 5.12
CA PHE A 630 -4.67 35.52 5.38
C PHE A 630 -5.03 36.65 4.41
N ASP A 631 -5.61 37.73 4.92
CA ASP A 631 -6.19 38.82 4.11
C ASP A 631 -5.22 39.98 3.88
N SER A 632 -4.13 40.06 4.65
CA SER A 632 -3.16 41.15 4.60
C SER A 632 -1.72 40.69 4.36
N PRO A 633 -0.85 41.54 3.78
CA PRO A 633 0.58 41.24 3.68
C PRO A 633 1.25 40.94 5.02
N GLN A 634 0.77 41.54 6.12
CA GLN A 634 1.30 41.32 7.45
C GLN A 634 0.98 39.91 7.98
N GLU A 635 -0.23 39.43 7.73
CA GLU A 635 -0.64 38.06 8.11
C GLU A 635 0.09 37.01 7.29
N ILE A 636 0.25 37.21 5.97
CA ILE A 636 1.04 36.32 5.11
C ILE A 636 2.51 36.29 5.57
N GLU A 637 3.10 37.45 5.90
CA GLU A 637 4.47 37.53 6.41
C GLU A 637 4.62 36.85 7.78
N GLN A 638 3.64 36.99 8.67
CA GLN A 638 3.64 36.30 9.97
C GLN A 638 3.54 34.77 9.78
N ALA A 639 2.62 34.30 8.92
CA ALA A 639 2.46 32.89 8.59
C ALA A 639 3.76 32.30 8.00
N LEU A 640 4.38 32.99 7.04
CA LEU A 640 5.67 32.62 6.48
C LEU A 640 6.76 32.58 7.55
N GLY A 641 6.84 33.60 8.42
CA GLY A 641 7.81 33.64 9.52
C GLY A 641 7.66 32.48 10.50
N THR A 642 6.44 32.01 10.77
CA THR A 642 6.20 30.81 11.56
C THR A 642 6.70 29.55 10.85
N LEU A 643 6.42 29.40 9.56
CA LEU A 643 6.92 28.27 8.76
C LEU A 643 8.46 28.27 8.71
N GLU A 644 9.10 29.41 8.42
CA GLU A 644 10.57 29.53 8.42
C GLU A 644 11.19 29.21 9.78
N ARG A 645 10.47 29.53 10.87
CA ARG A 645 10.97 29.33 12.23
C ARG A 645 10.83 27.88 12.69
N PHE A 646 9.74 27.19 12.37
CA PHE A 646 9.41 25.90 12.97
C PHE A 646 9.32 24.73 11.98
N ASP A 647 9.04 25.00 10.70
CA ASP A 647 9.07 23.99 9.64
C ASP A 647 10.48 23.93 9.07
N ARG A 648 11.36 23.29 9.85
CA ARG A 648 12.79 23.15 9.60
C ARG A 648 13.20 21.71 9.39
N TYR A 649 14.35 21.55 8.77
CA TYR A 649 14.93 20.25 8.45
C TYR A 649 16.41 20.21 8.83
N ASP A 650 16.67 20.34 10.12
CA ASP A 650 18.02 20.60 10.64
C ASP A 650 18.72 19.33 11.18
N ARG A 651 18.21 18.12 10.86
CA ARG A 651 18.70 16.86 11.44
C ARG A 651 19.59 16.07 10.48
N ASP A 652 20.77 15.67 10.96
CA ASP A 652 21.64 14.69 10.29
C ASP A 652 20.85 13.41 10.04
N PRO A 653 20.59 13.05 8.77
CA PRO A 653 19.80 11.88 8.45
C PRO A 653 20.39 10.57 8.97
N ALA A 654 21.71 10.53 9.18
CA ALA A 654 22.39 9.40 9.77
C ALA A 654 21.95 9.11 11.21
N GLN A 655 21.33 10.05 11.92
CA GLN A 655 20.98 9.84 13.32
C GLN A 655 19.95 8.72 13.51
N SER A 656 18.94 8.64 12.65
CA SER A 656 17.94 7.57 12.73
C SER A 656 18.48 6.22 12.26
N VAL A 657 19.42 6.26 11.32
CA VAL A 657 20.20 5.08 10.88
C VAL A 657 21.00 4.47 12.03
N ARG A 658 21.49 5.28 12.99
CA ARG A 658 22.19 4.78 14.19
C ARG A 658 21.29 3.98 15.12
N GLY A 659 20.01 4.37 15.26
CA GLY A 659 19.05 3.61 16.07
C GLY A 659 18.79 2.23 15.47
N GLU A 660 18.58 2.17 14.16
CA GLU A 660 18.39 0.92 13.41
C GLU A 660 19.65 0.03 13.46
N HIS A 661 20.84 0.63 13.34
CA HIS A 661 22.12 -0.08 13.54
C HIS A 661 22.22 -0.71 14.92
N ALA A 662 21.97 0.05 15.99
CA ALA A 662 22.01 -0.47 17.35
C ALA A 662 21.00 -1.62 17.56
N MET A 663 19.81 -1.50 16.96
CA MET A 663 18.79 -2.53 16.99
C MET A 663 19.22 -3.82 16.28
N ALA A 664 19.88 -3.71 15.12
CA ALA A 664 20.44 -4.85 14.40
C ALA A 664 21.57 -5.53 15.18
N MET A 665 22.45 -4.74 15.81
CA MET A 665 23.55 -5.25 16.64
C MET A 665 23.02 -5.97 17.89
N ASP A 666 22.05 -5.38 18.60
CA ASP A 666 21.41 -5.98 19.78
C ASP A 666 20.70 -7.29 19.44
N THR A 667 19.97 -7.30 18.32
CA THR A 667 19.24 -8.49 17.87
C THR A 667 20.21 -9.60 17.44
N THR A 668 21.31 -9.26 16.76
CA THR A 668 22.33 -10.25 16.39
C THR A 668 23.01 -10.82 17.64
N GLN A 669 23.41 -9.98 18.61
CA GLN A 669 23.96 -10.45 19.89
C GLN A 669 22.94 -11.27 20.70
N TYR A 670 21.65 -10.99 20.58
CA TYR A 670 20.61 -11.78 21.21
C TYR A 670 20.52 -13.20 20.62
N LEU A 671 20.50 -13.30 19.29
CA LEU A 671 20.37 -14.58 18.59
C LEU A 671 21.59 -15.48 18.75
N PHE A 672 22.79 -14.90 18.88
CA PHE A 672 24.04 -15.65 18.94
C PHE A 672 24.86 -15.34 20.20
N TRP A 673 25.27 -16.39 20.91
CA TRP A 673 26.17 -16.28 22.06
C TRP A 673 26.99 -17.57 22.19
N PRO A 674 28.23 -17.53 22.72
CA PRO A 674 29.00 -18.75 22.94
C PRO A 674 28.48 -19.57 24.12
N ASP A 675 28.45 -20.91 23.97
CA ASP A 675 28.05 -21.86 25.02
C ASP A 675 29.05 -21.92 26.18
N GLU A 676 30.32 -21.63 25.91
CA GLU A 676 31.41 -21.57 26.89
C GLU A 676 32.07 -20.18 26.88
N PRO A 677 32.59 -19.68 28.01
CA PRO A 677 33.32 -18.42 28.05
C PRO A 677 34.45 -18.38 27.00
N HIS A 678 34.46 -17.33 26.16
CA HIS A 678 35.40 -17.14 25.04
C HIS A 678 35.29 -18.17 23.90
N GLY A 679 34.21 -18.95 23.85
CA GLY A 679 33.90 -19.84 22.72
C GLY A 679 33.46 -19.08 21.45
N PRO A 680 33.31 -19.78 20.32
CA PRO A 680 32.72 -19.19 19.11
C PRO A 680 31.22 -18.90 19.32
N PRO A 681 30.67 -17.80 18.78
CA PRO A 681 29.23 -17.55 18.84
C PRO A 681 28.45 -18.67 18.16
N ALA A 682 27.40 -19.14 18.83
CA ALA A 682 26.49 -20.16 18.32
C ALA A 682 25.04 -19.66 18.40
N PRO A 683 24.14 -20.11 17.50
CA PRO A 683 22.74 -19.73 17.56
C PRO A 683 22.06 -20.30 18.80
N ILE A 684 21.14 -19.52 19.39
CA ILE A 684 20.31 -19.94 20.52
C ILE A 684 18.88 -20.21 20.01
N PRO A 685 18.47 -21.47 19.80
CA PRO A 685 17.22 -21.80 19.11
C PRO A 685 15.96 -21.15 19.71
N SER A 686 15.84 -21.15 21.05
CA SER A 686 14.69 -20.54 21.74
C SER A 686 14.52 -19.04 21.46
N ARG A 687 15.63 -18.34 21.19
CA ARG A 687 15.63 -16.90 20.90
C ARG A 687 15.25 -16.60 19.45
N VAL A 688 15.58 -17.50 18.53
CA VAL A 688 15.17 -17.40 17.12
C VAL A 688 13.64 -17.48 17.02
N ASP A 689 13.01 -18.42 17.74
CA ASP A 689 11.55 -18.56 17.75
C ASP A 689 10.83 -17.33 18.32
N LYS A 690 11.39 -16.73 19.38
CA LYS A 690 10.84 -15.51 19.98
C LYS A 690 10.86 -14.33 19.00
N LEU A 691 11.94 -14.20 18.22
CA LEU A 691 12.10 -13.10 17.28
C LEU A 691 11.04 -13.11 16.18
N LYS A 692 10.59 -14.29 15.74
CA LYS A 692 9.49 -14.44 14.79
C LYS A 692 8.20 -13.76 15.27
N GLY A 693 7.92 -13.88 16.57
CA GLY A 693 6.75 -13.25 17.19
C GLY A 693 6.83 -11.73 17.20
N LEU A 694 8.03 -11.15 17.23
CA LEU A 694 8.26 -9.71 17.28
C LEU A 694 8.29 -9.05 15.90
N THR A 695 8.88 -9.70 14.89
CA THR A 695 8.99 -9.13 13.54
C THR A 695 7.70 -9.26 12.73
N GLY A 696 6.71 -10.03 13.22
CA GLY A 696 5.44 -10.25 12.54
C GLY A 696 5.58 -10.93 11.16
N GLY A 697 6.76 -11.49 10.88
CA GLY A 697 7.05 -12.19 9.63
C GLY A 697 6.25 -13.48 9.53
N GLU A 698 5.60 -13.68 8.38
CA GLU A 698 5.10 -14.99 7.99
C GLU A 698 6.30 -15.90 7.68
N ASP A 699 6.20 -17.21 7.96
CA ASP A 699 7.29 -18.17 7.74
C ASP A 699 7.78 -18.12 6.28
N GLU A 700 8.87 -17.42 6.00
CA GLU A 700 9.71 -17.79 4.86
C GLU A 700 10.26 -19.18 5.19
N GLU A 701 9.82 -20.21 4.45
CA GLU A 701 10.31 -21.59 4.58
C GLU A 701 11.85 -21.58 4.64
N GLY A 702 12.42 -22.13 5.71
CA GLY A 702 13.86 -22.22 5.93
C GLY A 702 14.48 -21.15 6.83
N GLY A 703 13.88 -19.97 7.04
CA GLY A 703 14.57 -18.86 7.72
C GLY A 703 15.11 -19.14 9.13
N VAL A 704 14.38 -19.91 9.95
CA VAL A 704 14.82 -20.31 11.31
C VAL A 704 15.88 -21.40 11.26
N GLU A 705 15.69 -22.37 10.38
CA GLU A 705 16.64 -23.45 10.20
C GLU A 705 17.96 -22.92 9.62
N ASP A 706 17.88 -21.95 8.71
CA ASP A 706 19.01 -21.23 8.15
C ASP A 706 19.76 -20.45 9.24
N ILE A 707 19.06 -19.73 10.13
CA ILE A 707 19.68 -19.03 11.28
C ILE A 707 20.32 -20.05 12.24
N ALA A 708 19.63 -21.16 12.54
CA ALA A 708 20.11 -22.21 13.43
C ALA A 708 21.34 -22.96 12.88
N ASN A 709 21.54 -22.93 11.56
CA ASN A 709 22.68 -23.55 10.88
C ASN A 709 23.85 -22.59 10.64
N MET A 710 23.76 -21.33 11.04
CA MET A 710 24.84 -20.36 10.87
C MET A 710 26.09 -20.74 11.68
N THR A 711 27.25 -20.68 11.03
CA THR A 711 28.54 -20.84 11.70
C THR A 711 28.98 -19.55 12.38
N ALA A 712 29.96 -19.64 13.27
CA ALA A 712 30.57 -18.47 13.89
C ALA A 712 31.26 -17.51 12.89
N GLU A 713 31.62 -17.98 11.70
CA GLU A 713 32.12 -17.14 10.61
C GLU A 713 30.96 -16.36 9.96
N ASP A 714 29.84 -17.02 9.69
CA ASP A 714 28.63 -16.39 9.14
C ASP A 714 28.06 -15.31 10.07
N VAL A 715 28.10 -15.54 11.39
CA VAL A 715 27.66 -14.56 12.40
C VAL A 715 28.55 -13.33 12.40
N ARG A 716 29.88 -13.49 12.33
CA ARG A 716 30.81 -12.35 12.26
C ARG A 716 30.65 -11.59 10.94
N ALA A 717 30.51 -12.31 9.83
CA ALA A 717 30.24 -11.72 8.52
C ALA A 717 28.91 -10.93 8.54
N THR A 718 27.88 -11.41 9.25
CA THR A 718 26.60 -10.70 9.44
C THR A 718 26.77 -9.38 10.20
N VAL A 719 27.59 -9.39 11.26
CA VAL A 719 27.89 -8.17 12.04
C VAL A 719 28.64 -7.14 11.19
N ASP A 720 29.69 -7.56 10.49
CA ASP A 720 30.48 -6.70 9.62
C ASP A 720 29.61 -6.13 8.48
N ALA A 721 28.76 -6.97 7.90
CA ALA A 721 27.80 -6.61 6.88
C ALA A 721 26.84 -5.50 7.36
N PHE A 722 26.17 -5.68 8.51
CA PHE A 722 25.30 -4.65 9.05
C PHE A 722 26.05 -3.35 9.39
N ASP A 723 27.23 -3.44 10.00
CA ASP A 723 28.00 -2.24 10.36
C ASP A 723 28.41 -1.45 9.13
N GLN A 724 28.94 -2.11 8.10
CA GLN A 724 29.29 -1.48 6.83
C GLN A 724 28.05 -0.89 6.14
N TYR A 725 26.95 -1.64 6.11
CA TYR A 725 25.68 -1.24 5.49
C TYR A 725 25.16 0.07 6.09
N TYR A 726 24.96 0.12 7.41
CA TYR A 726 24.40 1.30 8.06
C TYR A 726 25.33 2.53 8.01
N ARG A 727 26.66 2.33 8.01
CA ARG A 727 27.61 3.43 7.81
C ARG A 727 27.56 3.99 6.39
N THR A 728 27.57 3.10 5.40
CA THR A 728 27.46 3.48 3.98
C THR A 728 26.16 4.24 3.74
N LEU A 729 25.06 3.74 4.31
CA LEU A 729 23.77 4.39 4.21
C LEU A 729 23.75 5.77 4.88
N ALA A 730 24.32 5.91 6.07
CA ALA A 730 24.44 7.20 6.73
C ALA A 730 25.19 8.23 5.87
N ASP A 731 26.26 7.81 5.20
CA ASP A 731 27.03 8.69 4.31
C ASP A 731 26.25 9.03 3.04
N GLN A 732 25.58 8.05 2.42
CA GLN A 732 24.69 8.26 1.28
C GLN A 732 23.55 9.24 1.61
N MET A 733 22.89 9.06 2.76
CA MET A 733 21.79 9.92 3.17
C MET A 733 22.24 11.36 3.46
N ARG A 734 23.47 11.57 3.93
CA ARG A 734 24.04 12.91 4.12
C ARG A 734 24.33 13.62 2.81
N ILE A 735 24.74 12.87 1.78
CA ILE A 735 24.98 13.43 0.45
C ILE A 735 23.66 13.94 -0.14
N GLY A 736 22.57 13.18 0.01
CA GLY A 736 21.25 13.67 -0.40
C GLY A 736 21.03 13.65 -1.92
N TYR A 737 19.81 14.02 -2.32
CA TYR A 737 19.50 14.31 -3.72
C TYR A 737 20.20 15.60 -4.19
N PRO A 738 20.44 15.76 -5.50
CA PRO A 738 20.18 14.80 -6.59
C PRO A 738 21.26 13.70 -6.73
N LEU A 739 22.36 13.83 -5.97
CA LEU A 739 23.58 13.03 -6.14
C LEU A 739 23.41 11.58 -5.68
N VAL A 740 22.62 11.36 -4.64
CA VAL A 740 22.20 10.04 -4.16
C VAL A 740 20.68 9.98 -4.24
N ARG A 741 20.16 9.02 -5.00
CA ARG A 741 18.72 8.78 -5.20
C ARG A 741 18.25 7.57 -4.39
N ALA A 742 16.93 7.42 -4.27
CA ALA A 742 16.32 6.28 -3.58
C ALA A 742 16.75 4.94 -4.19
N ALA A 743 16.97 4.87 -5.50
CA ALA A 743 17.48 3.68 -6.17
C ALA A 743 18.91 3.32 -5.71
N ASP A 744 19.77 4.32 -5.44
CA ASP A 744 21.14 4.08 -4.95
C ASP A 744 21.12 3.53 -3.50
N VAL A 745 20.21 4.04 -2.68
CA VAL A 745 19.98 3.55 -1.32
C VAL A 745 19.39 2.13 -1.33
N GLU A 746 18.44 1.86 -2.22
CA GLU A 746 17.85 0.53 -2.38
C GLU A 746 18.89 -0.47 -2.88
N ALA A 747 19.73 -0.10 -3.84
CA ALA A 747 20.82 -0.94 -4.33
C ALA A 747 21.78 -1.36 -3.21
N VAL A 748 22.12 -0.46 -2.28
CA VAL A 748 22.92 -0.81 -1.09
C VAL A 748 22.16 -1.80 -0.18
N SER A 749 20.85 -1.62 -0.02
CA SER A 749 19.99 -2.53 0.76
C SER A 749 19.91 -3.93 0.14
N GLU A 750 19.79 -4.03 -1.18
CA GLU A 750 19.79 -5.30 -1.92
C GLU A 750 21.11 -6.07 -1.76
N THR A 751 22.26 -5.37 -1.75
CA THR A 751 23.55 -6.05 -1.57
C THR A 751 23.66 -6.75 -0.20
N ILE A 752 23.03 -6.19 0.84
CA ILE A 752 23.12 -6.72 2.20
C ILE A 752 22.03 -7.76 2.51
N ALA A 753 20.84 -7.62 1.91
CA ALA A 753 19.68 -8.48 2.15
C ALA A 753 19.95 -9.97 1.84
N HIS A 754 20.99 -10.28 1.05
CA HIS A 754 21.38 -11.64 0.69
C HIS A 754 22.65 -12.13 1.39
N THR A 755 23.25 -11.34 2.28
CA THR A 755 24.49 -11.72 2.97
C THR A 755 24.26 -12.80 4.04
N SER A 756 23.16 -12.72 4.80
CA SER A 756 22.76 -13.77 5.72
C SER A 756 21.24 -13.80 5.94
N PRO A 757 20.68 -14.89 6.50
CA PRO A 757 19.27 -14.95 6.89
C PRO A 757 18.87 -13.83 7.86
N VAL A 758 19.79 -13.42 8.74
CA VAL A 758 19.56 -12.35 9.72
C VAL A 758 19.50 -10.98 9.05
N THR A 759 20.38 -10.72 8.07
CA THR A 759 20.32 -9.46 7.31
C THR A 759 19.03 -9.37 6.50
N ARG A 760 18.57 -10.46 5.88
CA ARG A 760 17.27 -10.50 5.19
C ARG A 760 16.11 -10.14 6.12
N MET A 761 16.13 -10.66 7.34
CA MET A 761 15.05 -10.48 8.32
C MET A 761 15.02 -9.07 8.92
N LEU A 762 16.18 -8.45 9.17
CA LEU A 762 16.26 -7.20 9.95
C LEU A 762 16.59 -5.95 9.12
N THR A 763 16.86 -6.07 7.81
CA THR A 763 17.12 -4.89 6.97
C THR A 763 15.80 -4.21 6.60
N PRO A 764 15.54 -2.97 7.06
CA PRO A 764 14.32 -2.27 6.70
C PRO A 764 14.41 -1.70 5.27
N SER A 765 13.26 -1.41 4.64
CA SER A 765 13.21 -0.70 3.36
C SER A 765 13.53 0.78 3.54
N LEU A 766 14.82 1.11 3.54
CA LEU A 766 15.32 2.46 3.79
C LEU A 766 15.25 3.35 2.54
N GLY A 767 15.16 2.78 1.33
CA GLY A 767 14.94 3.54 0.09
C GLY A 767 13.63 4.33 0.12
N ARG A 768 12.53 3.71 0.61
CA ARG A 768 11.24 4.40 0.77
C ARG A 768 11.32 5.53 1.79
N TYR A 769 11.98 5.31 2.92
CA TYR A 769 12.15 6.34 3.94
C TYR A 769 12.95 7.53 3.39
N TYR A 770 14.04 7.25 2.67
CA TYR A 770 14.86 8.28 2.04
C TYR A 770 14.07 9.13 1.04
N LYS A 771 13.21 8.48 0.23
CA LYS A 771 12.29 9.17 -0.67
C LYS A 771 11.29 10.06 0.07
N LEU A 772 10.65 9.54 1.13
CA LEU A 772 9.70 10.32 1.94
C LEU A 772 10.34 11.56 2.57
N ARG A 773 11.62 11.46 2.96
CA ARG A 773 12.41 12.60 3.44
C ARG A 773 12.58 13.68 2.38
N ALA A 774 13.00 13.31 1.18
CA ALA A 774 13.14 14.24 0.06
C ALA A 774 11.80 14.90 -0.31
N ARG A 775 10.70 14.12 -0.34
CA ARG A 775 9.34 14.64 -0.56
C ARG A 775 8.93 15.66 0.50
N SER A 776 9.19 15.36 1.78
CA SER A 776 8.86 16.29 2.87
C SER A 776 9.65 17.59 2.78
N GLU A 777 10.96 17.51 2.48
CA GLU A 777 11.79 18.70 2.28
C GLU A 777 11.35 19.53 1.06
N SER A 778 10.98 18.86 -0.04
CA SER A 778 10.46 19.52 -1.24
C SER A 778 9.13 20.24 -0.93
N SER A 779 8.22 19.58 -0.22
CA SER A 779 6.95 20.15 0.25
C SER A 779 7.15 21.34 1.20
N ARG A 780 8.11 21.26 2.13
CA ARG A 780 8.47 22.33 3.05
C ARG A 780 8.90 23.59 2.30
N ARG A 781 9.91 23.46 1.42
CA ARG A 781 10.44 24.58 0.64
C ARG A 781 9.40 25.15 -0.31
N ALA A 782 8.67 24.32 -1.05
CA ALA A 782 7.63 24.76 -1.96
C ALA A 782 6.48 25.49 -1.25
N THR A 783 6.12 25.07 -0.03
CA THR A 783 5.13 25.77 0.80
C THR A 783 5.62 27.18 1.17
N GLN A 784 6.85 27.30 1.68
CA GLN A 784 7.44 28.59 2.01
C GLN A 784 7.59 29.48 0.76
N LEU A 785 7.94 28.89 -0.39
CA LEU A 785 8.03 29.57 -1.67
C LEU A 785 6.67 30.10 -2.15
N ALA A 786 5.59 29.34 -1.97
CA ALA A 786 4.23 29.80 -2.26
C ALA A 786 3.87 31.02 -1.41
N TYR A 787 4.13 30.98 -0.10
CA TYR A 787 3.92 32.13 0.77
C TYR A 787 4.76 33.35 0.37
N ALA A 788 6.02 33.16 -0.01
CA ALA A 788 6.88 34.25 -0.47
C ALA A 788 6.35 34.91 -1.76
N ALA A 789 5.88 34.11 -2.72
CA ALA A 789 5.28 34.61 -3.96
C ALA A 789 3.97 35.37 -3.70
N HIS A 790 3.12 34.87 -2.78
CA HIS A 790 1.89 35.55 -2.37
C HIS A 790 2.16 36.85 -1.61
N LEU A 791 3.16 36.86 -0.74
CA LEU A 791 3.59 38.07 -0.04
C LEU A 791 4.10 39.13 -1.02
N PHE A 792 4.86 38.71 -2.03
CA PHE A 792 5.30 39.60 -3.12
C PHE A 792 4.09 40.17 -3.86
N HIS A 793 3.14 39.33 -4.28
CA HIS A 793 1.93 39.78 -4.96
C HIS A 793 1.10 40.75 -4.12
N ALA A 794 0.92 40.47 -2.83
CA ALA A 794 0.17 41.32 -1.92
C ALA A 794 0.82 42.71 -1.71
N ARG A 795 2.13 42.83 -1.90
CA ARG A 795 2.88 44.10 -1.76
C ARG A 795 3.01 44.87 -3.07
N GLU A 796 3.31 44.17 -4.15
CA GLU A 796 3.64 44.77 -5.45
C GLU A 796 2.45 44.82 -6.42
N GLY A 797 1.34 44.16 -6.08
CA GLY A 797 0.14 44.09 -6.92
C GLY A 797 0.30 43.26 -8.20
N ARG A 798 1.38 42.47 -8.30
CA ARG A 798 1.67 41.55 -9.42
C ARG A 798 2.44 40.33 -8.92
N TRP A 799 2.30 39.20 -9.62
CA TRP A 799 3.13 38.02 -9.33
C TRP A 799 4.59 38.28 -9.72
N PRO A 800 5.56 37.65 -9.03
CA PRO A 800 6.96 37.72 -9.47
C PRO A 800 7.09 37.03 -10.83
N ALA A 801 7.79 37.64 -11.78
CA ALA A 801 7.96 37.10 -13.13
C ALA A 801 8.88 35.87 -13.15
N SER A 802 9.75 35.77 -12.15
CA SER A 802 10.66 34.63 -11.89
C SER A 802 10.98 34.56 -10.39
N LEU A 803 11.56 33.45 -9.93
CA LEU A 803 11.99 33.32 -8.54
C LEU A 803 13.09 34.32 -8.15
N ASP A 804 13.85 34.85 -9.11
CA ASP A 804 14.88 35.87 -8.88
C ASP A 804 14.29 37.24 -8.52
N GLU A 805 13.00 37.48 -8.74
CA GLU A 805 12.35 38.71 -8.27
C GLU A 805 11.99 38.66 -6.79
N LEU A 806 12.01 37.47 -6.16
CA LEU A 806 11.77 37.35 -4.73
C LEU A 806 12.88 38.05 -3.93
N PRO A 807 12.55 38.69 -2.79
CA PRO A 807 13.56 39.22 -1.87
C PRO A 807 14.62 38.18 -1.51
N GLU A 808 15.88 38.62 -1.39
CA GLU A 808 17.05 37.76 -1.09
C GLU A 808 16.79 36.83 0.11
N LYS A 809 16.14 37.34 1.17
CA LYS A 809 15.76 36.54 2.36
C LYS A 809 14.96 35.26 2.04
N TYR A 810 14.19 35.26 0.96
CA TYR A 810 13.36 34.14 0.51
C TYR A 810 13.97 33.40 -0.68
N ARG A 811 14.79 34.09 -1.48
CA ARG A 811 15.35 33.54 -2.71
C ARG A 811 16.27 32.35 -2.42
N ASP A 812 17.24 32.51 -1.53
CA ASP A 812 18.36 31.57 -1.48
C ASP A 812 18.04 30.26 -0.74
N ARG A 813 17.03 30.27 0.14
CA ARG A 813 16.74 29.12 1.03
C ARG A 813 15.68 28.16 0.49
N VAL A 814 14.67 28.66 -0.21
CA VAL A 814 13.47 27.87 -0.55
C VAL A 814 13.28 27.63 -2.04
N ARG A 815 14.11 28.23 -2.90
CA ARG A 815 13.99 28.08 -4.36
C ARG A 815 14.47 26.73 -4.89
N THR A 816 15.38 26.05 -4.18
CA THR A 816 16.03 24.83 -4.70
C THR A 816 15.17 23.60 -4.41
N ASP A 817 14.77 22.90 -5.48
CA ASP A 817 14.12 21.60 -5.43
C ASP A 817 15.12 20.52 -4.98
N PRO A 818 14.87 19.83 -3.86
CA PRO A 818 15.77 18.79 -3.37
C PRO A 818 16.04 17.70 -4.40
N PHE A 819 15.07 17.33 -5.24
CA PHE A 819 15.22 16.20 -6.17
C PHE A 819 16.21 16.46 -7.30
N THR A 820 16.27 17.70 -7.79
CA THR A 820 17.06 18.06 -8.96
C THR A 820 18.31 18.87 -8.61
N GLY A 821 18.33 19.51 -7.44
CA GLY A 821 19.34 20.51 -7.08
C GLY A 821 19.22 21.82 -7.88
N ALA A 822 18.22 21.93 -8.76
CA ALA A 822 17.89 23.13 -9.51
C ALA A 822 16.76 23.89 -8.82
N ASP A 823 16.34 25.02 -9.38
CA ASP A 823 15.17 25.75 -8.89
C ASP A 823 13.89 24.93 -9.10
N PHE A 824 12.91 25.10 -8.19
CA PHE A 824 11.54 24.63 -8.43
C PHE A 824 11.01 25.18 -9.76
N GLY A 825 10.23 24.36 -10.45
CA GLY A 825 9.47 24.81 -11.60
C GLY A 825 8.54 25.95 -11.19
N TYR A 826 8.72 27.12 -11.81
CA TYR A 826 7.93 28.32 -11.53
C TYR A 826 7.41 28.95 -12.82
N ARG A 827 6.09 29.08 -12.94
CA ARG A 827 5.45 29.70 -14.11
C ARG A 827 4.27 30.56 -13.69
N VAL A 828 4.15 31.77 -14.21
CA VAL A 828 2.96 32.59 -14.00
C VAL A 828 1.95 32.29 -15.10
N THR A 829 0.76 31.83 -14.72
CA THR A 829 -0.38 31.57 -15.61
C THR A 829 -1.46 32.64 -15.40
N ALA A 830 -2.58 32.52 -16.13
CA ALA A 830 -3.74 33.38 -15.93
C ALA A 830 -4.34 33.24 -14.52
N ASP A 831 -4.17 32.08 -13.88
CA ASP A 831 -4.76 31.75 -12.56
C ASP A 831 -3.78 32.03 -11.40
N GLY A 832 -2.61 32.60 -11.69
CA GLY A 832 -1.55 32.88 -10.72
C GLY A 832 -0.29 32.04 -10.95
N PRO A 833 0.61 31.95 -9.97
CA PRO A 833 1.82 31.18 -10.12
C PRO A 833 1.49 29.69 -10.13
N ARG A 834 2.36 28.90 -10.73
CA ARG A 834 2.44 27.45 -10.60
C ARG A 834 3.81 27.12 -10.03
N ILE A 835 3.84 26.34 -8.95
CA ILE A 835 5.06 25.90 -8.27
C ILE A 835 5.04 24.38 -8.23
N TYR A 836 6.08 23.74 -8.76
CA TYR A 836 6.17 22.29 -8.85
C TYR A 836 7.60 21.78 -8.74
N SER A 837 7.76 20.55 -8.26
CA SER A 837 9.01 19.79 -8.32
C SER A 837 9.01 18.89 -9.54
N MET A 838 10.18 18.70 -10.15
CA MET A 838 10.38 17.72 -11.23
C MET A 838 10.54 16.29 -10.70
N SER A 839 10.39 16.10 -9.39
CA SER A 839 10.38 14.79 -8.74
C SER A 839 11.58 13.91 -9.14
N GLU A 840 11.42 12.59 -9.09
CA GLU A 840 12.49 11.60 -9.15
C GLU A 840 13.08 11.43 -10.55
N ASN A 841 12.26 11.66 -11.59
CA ASN A 841 12.75 11.59 -12.97
C ASN A 841 13.61 12.81 -13.36
N ALA A 842 13.50 13.93 -12.62
CA ALA A 842 14.16 15.21 -12.89
C ALA A 842 13.88 15.77 -14.30
N ILE A 843 12.71 15.45 -14.86
CA ILE A 843 12.23 15.92 -16.16
C ILE A 843 11.13 16.95 -15.91
N ASP A 844 11.25 18.13 -16.53
CA ASP A 844 10.20 19.15 -16.49
C ASP A 844 9.05 18.78 -17.44
N ASP A 845 8.01 18.18 -16.90
CA ASP A 845 6.76 17.84 -17.60
C ASP A 845 5.79 19.04 -17.66
N GLY A 846 6.31 20.24 -17.42
CA GLY A 846 5.60 21.49 -17.57
C GLY A 846 4.70 21.88 -16.41
N GLY A 847 4.86 21.21 -15.27
CA GLY A 847 4.01 21.30 -14.10
C GLY A 847 2.69 20.54 -14.27
N GLU A 848 2.66 19.47 -15.06
CA GLU A 848 1.50 18.57 -15.13
C GLU A 848 1.45 17.71 -13.86
N HIS A 849 0.42 17.86 -13.03
CA HIS A 849 0.40 17.23 -11.71
C HIS A 849 0.30 15.70 -11.79
N SER A 850 1.28 15.01 -11.22
CA SER A 850 1.20 13.57 -10.93
C SER A 850 0.33 13.31 -9.69
N PRO A 851 -0.80 12.60 -9.80
CA PRO A 851 -1.66 12.26 -8.66
C PRO A 851 -1.01 11.25 -7.70
N ARG A 852 0.03 10.55 -8.16
CA ARG A 852 0.82 9.60 -7.40
C ARG A 852 2.27 10.02 -7.50
N TRP A 853 2.67 11.00 -6.69
CA TRP A 853 4.05 11.48 -6.61
C TRP A 853 5.02 10.29 -6.60
N ASP A 854 5.63 9.96 -7.74
CA ASP A 854 6.46 8.78 -8.02
C ASP A 854 5.99 7.41 -7.44
N ASP A 855 4.72 7.25 -7.06
CA ASP A 855 4.19 5.98 -6.52
C ASP A 855 3.63 5.12 -7.66
N GLY A 856 4.51 4.75 -8.60
CA GLY A 856 4.18 3.96 -9.78
C GLY A 856 3.56 4.80 -10.90
N VAL A 857 4.28 5.82 -11.35
CA VAL A 857 3.92 6.62 -12.53
C VAL A 857 3.97 5.72 -13.77
N GLU A 858 2.90 5.71 -14.55
CA GLU A 858 2.86 4.95 -15.80
C GLU A 858 3.95 5.48 -16.76
N PRO A 859 4.64 4.62 -17.53
CA PRO A 859 5.63 5.08 -18.49
C PRO A 859 5.08 6.17 -19.43
N GLY A 860 5.68 7.37 -19.37
CA GLY A 860 5.27 8.52 -20.17
C GLY A 860 4.20 9.41 -19.56
N ALA A 861 3.70 9.11 -18.35
CA ALA A 861 2.95 10.07 -17.55
C ALA A 861 3.91 11.02 -16.82
N SER A 862 3.42 12.23 -16.53
CA SER A 862 4.19 13.23 -15.78
C SER A 862 4.60 12.73 -14.40
N ASP A 863 5.81 13.03 -13.97
CA ASP A 863 6.26 12.85 -12.58
C ASP A 863 6.27 14.19 -11.79
N ASP A 864 5.96 15.32 -12.44
CA ASP A 864 5.93 16.62 -11.77
C ASP A 864 4.94 16.63 -10.60
N TYR A 865 5.40 17.08 -9.44
CA TYR A 865 4.54 17.28 -8.28
C TYR A 865 4.23 18.76 -8.08
N VAL A 866 3.00 19.15 -8.43
CA VAL A 866 2.49 20.52 -8.28
C VAL A 866 2.10 20.79 -6.83
N PHE A 867 2.79 21.74 -6.21
CA PHE A 867 2.47 22.23 -4.86
C PHE A 867 1.51 23.42 -4.90
N TRP A 868 1.64 24.28 -5.91
CA TRP A 868 0.80 25.45 -6.07
C TRP A 868 0.23 25.57 -7.50
N PRO A 869 -1.09 25.77 -7.68
CA PRO A 869 -2.12 25.75 -6.63
C PRO A 869 -2.17 24.37 -5.92
N PRO A 870 -2.66 24.29 -4.67
CA PRO A 870 -2.76 23.01 -3.98
C PRO A 870 -3.74 22.09 -4.72
N GLN A 871 -3.38 20.82 -4.80
CA GLN A 871 -4.11 19.82 -5.57
C GLN A 871 -5.10 19.07 -4.67
N VAL A 872 -6.30 18.79 -5.22
CA VAL A 872 -7.28 17.94 -4.53
C VAL A 872 -6.80 16.50 -4.64
N ARG A 873 -6.70 15.79 -3.51
CA ARG A 873 -6.34 14.38 -3.55
C ARG A 873 -7.49 13.60 -4.23
N PRO A 874 -7.19 12.73 -5.21
CA PRO A 874 -8.21 12.00 -5.96
C PRO A 874 -9.05 11.02 -5.11
#